data_AF-A0A936T0T5-F1
#
_entry.id   AF-A0A936T0T5-F1
#
_cell.length_a   1.000
_cell.length_b   1.000
_cell.length_c   1.000
_cell.angle_alpha   90.00
_cell.angle_beta   90.00
_cell.angle_gamma   90.00
#
_symmetry.space_group_name_H-M   'P 1'
#
loop_
_entity.id
_entity.type
_entity.pdbx_description
1 polymer ?
#
loop_
_entity_poly.entity_id
_entity_poly.type
_entity_poly.pdbx_seq_one_letter_code
_entity_poly.pdbx_strand_id
1 'polypeptide(L)'
;MSDHDFSLACEAIAGAGNPWQHLRVVHFRGREAISEPFRYDITLLAKGSAGEMDPRDLVGKRASLRIATLSVPTWKIVHGIVEEAEDLYDVPEGTLVRIVLAPPWARAMHRQRCRVFLNKTLRRIITNVLEGDPLVERSDDDVEPDDGAPTYTPARERFTWRVHDTSRIDNVRARPFVVQYNESDFAFVSRLLEEEGIGYHFEHGSDTCLLVLTDHDGGRARLVPDAPLGAAVPGRKMDAVRLGARLRPTKVILDDHDWRKPDLDMTTDAGDAAGELAEYHYPGSYFDAPLQGKPVALARVDRYGIEAKYGVASGSVRLLSAGSVFKLLHDVHDGEYLVTSVDVRGEQQGVVSQPSGGQFVPWTAHFELARRGAGSAVEDSRFRPARLTSKPRIKGVQTAVVTADPGSAGAEINVGGPDGINIGCVRVRFRWDGDAARLASEPSSCWVRVSQVFAGAGQGAVFHPRVGDEVLVDFDDGDPDRPVVVGRVYNGANLPARSGAPESSMKSLSTPGGGTYNEIMFGDTAGSELLHYFAGKDQKTDVANMRRESIVANATMIVGANNTEITGGSRTESVGANDTLTIGANQDIMIGGNSAMRMGGNHEHTAGANEVNTVGVSQSILIGGNVSETVGGTVTETYGASRKTNIGGAMAESFGGMLSVSVGGNVDEKCASHSLDVSASRFIAIAGNETNTIGGSNSTVVGSFSLEASGGAQNLTVSGNIIRNGPFHLTASAYEEDIKAVKANAKLTNMSISVITLRAIGMTRDVMGICNYKFGAKPNKWGFKDEFDGGTIIVAPVGILASGAHHAGGGPDIN
;
A
#
# COMPACT_ATOMS: atom_id res chain seq x y z
N MET A 1 41.56 59.07 50.94
CA MET A 1 40.47 59.43 50.02
C MET A 1 41.10 59.76 48.67
N SER A 2 40.42 59.46 47.57
CA SER A 2 40.85 59.80 46.21
C SER A 2 40.03 60.98 45.70
N ASP A 3 40.67 62.00 45.16
CA ASP A 3 40.03 63.26 44.71
C ASP A 3 39.27 63.13 43.37
N HIS A 4 38.80 61.93 43.03
CA HIS A 4 38.15 61.60 41.76
C HIS A 4 36.80 60.93 42.00
N ASP A 5 35.75 61.46 41.34
CA ASP A 5 34.38 60.96 41.35
C ASP A 5 34.22 59.70 40.49
N PHE A 6 35.13 59.50 39.52
CA PHE A 6 35.07 58.41 38.54
C PHE A 6 36.43 57.72 38.44
N SER A 7 36.42 56.39 38.28
CA SER A 7 37.66 55.60 38.15
C SER A 7 37.42 54.34 37.33
N LEU A 8 38.41 53.94 36.52
CA LEU A 8 38.36 52.70 35.74
C LEU A 8 39.50 51.78 36.16
N ALA A 9 39.24 50.48 36.22
CA ALA A 9 40.26 49.44 36.26
C ALA A 9 39.96 48.35 35.22
N CYS A 10 41.00 47.73 34.67
CA CYS A 10 40.91 46.72 33.62
C CYS A 10 41.90 45.57 33.90
N GLU A 11 41.53 44.33 33.55
CA GLU A 11 42.35 43.14 33.84
C GLU A 11 43.70 43.12 33.09
N ALA A 12 43.82 43.83 31.96
CA ALA A 12 45.09 43.97 31.24
C ALA A 12 46.17 44.76 32.02
N ILE A 13 45.77 45.65 32.95
CA ILE A 13 46.69 46.59 33.63
C ILE A 13 46.82 46.26 35.13
N ALA A 14 46.13 45.22 35.61
CA ALA A 14 46.07 44.86 37.04
C ALA A 14 47.42 44.44 37.67
N GLY A 15 48.46 44.20 36.87
CA GLY A 15 49.78 43.77 37.34
C GLY A 15 50.67 44.85 37.96
N ALA A 16 50.29 46.13 37.90
CA ALA A 16 51.09 47.24 38.42
C ALA A 16 50.31 48.14 39.39
N GLY A 17 50.91 48.48 40.54
CA GLY A 17 50.46 49.57 41.42
C GLY A 17 48.99 49.51 41.86
N ASN A 18 48.34 50.68 41.91
CA ASN A 18 46.91 50.78 42.15
C ASN A 18 46.14 50.66 40.81
N PRO A 19 45.32 49.62 40.60
CA PRO A 19 44.68 49.35 39.31
C PRO A 19 43.71 50.45 38.86
N TRP A 20 43.24 51.31 39.78
CA TRP A 20 42.31 52.41 39.50
C TRP A 20 42.99 53.73 39.09
N GLN A 21 44.33 53.78 38.96
CA GLN A 21 45.07 55.04 38.78
C GLN A 21 45.82 55.21 37.45
N HIS A 22 46.00 54.13 36.67
CA HIS A 22 46.71 54.17 35.38
C HIS A 22 45.89 54.77 34.25
N LEU A 23 44.60 54.42 34.19
CA LEU A 23 43.62 54.97 33.26
C LEU A 23 42.70 55.92 34.02
N ARG A 24 42.92 57.23 33.86
CA ARG A 24 42.09 58.24 34.52
C ARG A 24 40.91 58.59 33.63
N VAL A 25 39.69 58.41 34.15
CA VAL A 25 38.47 58.85 33.48
C VAL A 25 38.52 60.37 33.27
N VAL A 26 38.30 60.81 32.04
CA VAL A 26 38.16 62.23 31.66
C VAL A 26 36.68 62.58 31.59
N HIS A 27 35.93 61.82 30.79
CA HIS A 27 34.47 61.89 30.73
C HIS A 27 33.90 60.57 30.18
N PHE A 28 32.59 60.35 30.37
CA PHE A 28 31.88 59.29 29.69
C PHE A 28 30.43 59.63 29.40
N ARG A 29 29.83 58.88 28.46
CA ARG A 29 28.39 58.79 28.24
C ARG A 29 27.98 57.33 28.35
N GLY A 30 27.06 57.02 29.24
CA GLY A 30 26.51 55.67 29.41
C GLY A 30 25.04 55.63 29.04
N ARG A 31 24.61 54.58 28.34
CA ARG A 31 23.20 54.23 28.17
C ARG A 31 22.97 52.84 28.72
N GLU A 32 21.90 52.67 29.49
CA GLU A 32 21.38 51.38 29.93
C GLU A 32 19.86 51.35 29.64
N ALA A 33 19.32 50.24 29.19
CA ALA A 33 17.86 50.03 29.12
C ALA A 33 17.48 48.57 29.36
N ILE A 34 16.26 48.32 29.82
CA ILE A 34 15.76 46.95 29.99
C ILE A 34 15.60 46.34 28.60
N SER A 35 16.19 45.16 28.40
CA SER A 35 16.33 44.45 27.14
C SER A 35 17.18 45.15 26.06
N GLU A 36 18.05 46.07 26.45
CA GLU A 36 19.20 46.49 25.65
C GLU A 36 20.51 46.15 26.38
N PRO A 37 21.59 45.75 25.69
CA PRO A 37 22.93 45.77 26.27
C PRO A 37 23.29 47.22 26.63
N PHE A 38 23.80 47.46 27.84
CA PHE A 38 24.32 48.80 28.15
C PHE A 38 25.55 49.12 27.31
N ARG A 39 25.81 50.40 27.07
CA ARG A 39 27.00 50.86 26.35
C ARG A 39 27.51 52.15 27.00
N TYR A 40 28.74 52.10 27.49
CA TYR A 40 29.44 53.22 28.12
C TYR A 40 30.63 53.63 27.24
N ASP A 41 30.52 54.79 26.62
CA ASP A 41 31.57 55.42 25.82
C ASP A 41 32.44 56.27 26.76
N ILE A 42 33.69 55.86 27.02
CA ILE A 42 34.55 56.38 28.08
C ILE A 42 35.85 56.92 27.47
N THR A 43 36.15 58.19 27.71
CA THR A 43 37.44 58.79 27.38
C THR A 43 38.35 58.79 28.60
N LEU A 44 39.57 58.31 28.39
CA LEU A 44 40.57 58.03 29.40
C LEU A 44 41.86 58.80 29.08
N LEU A 45 42.59 59.19 30.13
CA LEU A 45 43.96 59.66 30.04
C LEU A 45 44.90 58.55 30.51
N ALA A 46 45.75 58.06 29.60
CA ALA A 46 46.89 57.19 29.90
C ALA A 46 48.12 58.05 30.19
N LYS A 47 48.70 57.94 31.39
CA LYS A 47 49.86 58.76 31.77
C LYS A 47 51.18 58.15 31.30
N GLY A 48 52.05 58.99 30.73
CA GLY A 48 53.32 58.64 30.08
C GLY A 48 54.44 58.03 30.94
N SER A 49 54.11 57.37 32.04
CA SER A 49 54.96 56.33 32.66
C SER A 49 54.53 54.91 32.29
N ALA A 50 53.33 54.74 31.72
CA ALA A 50 52.91 53.52 31.04
C ALA A 50 53.41 53.56 29.59
N GLY A 51 54.62 53.03 29.36
CA GLY A 51 55.07 52.74 28.00
C GLY A 51 54.27 51.59 27.40
N GLU A 52 54.05 51.64 26.09
CA GLU A 52 53.59 50.50 25.27
C GLU A 52 52.23 49.87 25.66
N MET A 53 51.31 50.63 26.28
CA MET A 53 49.91 50.20 26.41
C MET A 53 49.12 50.56 25.14
N ASP A 54 49.04 49.63 24.21
CA ASP A 54 48.22 49.71 23.01
C ASP A 54 46.72 49.55 23.37
N PRO A 55 45.82 50.50 23.03
CA PRO A 55 44.39 50.34 23.34
C PRO A 55 43.78 49.05 22.77
N ARG A 56 44.33 48.50 21.68
CA ARG A 56 43.84 47.26 21.06
C ARG A 56 44.02 46.05 21.98
N ASP A 57 45.01 46.05 22.87
CA ASP A 57 45.20 44.99 23.88
C ASP A 57 44.15 45.02 25.00
N LEU A 58 43.39 46.12 25.11
CA LEU A 58 42.23 46.21 26.00
C LEU A 58 40.99 45.49 25.44
N VAL A 59 40.90 45.28 24.13
CA VAL A 59 39.67 44.75 23.50
C VAL A 59 39.39 43.31 23.97
N GLY A 60 38.12 43.05 24.31
CA GLY A 60 37.66 41.79 24.89
C GLY A 60 38.03 41.58 26.36
N LYS A 61 38.82 42.47 26.97
CA LYS A 61 39.21 42.38 28.38
C LYS A 61 38.09 42.90 29.28
N ARG A 62 37.93 42.28 30.45
CA ARG A 62 37.05 42.78 31.50
C ARG A 62 37.58 44.07 32.13
N ALA A 63 36.67 44.97 32.43
CA ALA A 63 36.91 46.24 33.09
C ALA A 63 35.72 46.66 33.95
N SER A 64 35.99 47.53 34.93
CA SER A 64 34.99 48.06 35.87
C SER A 64 35.08 49.57 35.91
N LEU A 65 33.98 50.26 35.65
CA LEU A 65 33.81 51.70 35.90
C LEU A 65 33.19 51.90 37.29
N ARG A 66 33.91 52.59 38.17
CA ARG A 66 33.43 53.05 39.49
C ARG A 66 32.92 54.49 39.39
N ILE A 67 31.74 54.74 39.95
CA ILE A 67 31.02 56.01 39.97
C ILE A 67 30.70 56.37 41.43
N ALA A 68 31.30 57.43 41.97
CA ALA A 68 31.05 57.88 43.35
C ALA A 68 29.61 58.36 43.49
N THR A 69 28.80 57.74 44.34
CA THR A 69 27.35 58.01 44.39
C THR A 69 26.98 59.26 45.18
N LEU A 70 27.90 59.72 46.05
CA LEU A 70 27.66 60.72 47.09
C LEU A 70 26.58 60.30 48.13
N SER A 71 26.33 58.99 48.23
CA SER A 71 25.32 58.31 49.05
C SER A 71 25.90 56.99 49.59
N VAL A 72 25.10 56.23 50.35
CA VAL A 72 25.28 54.78 50.48
C VAL A 72 24.57 54.07 49.30
N PRO A 73 25.10 52.97 48.74
CA PRO A 73 26.50 52.54 48.82
C PRO A 73 27.43 53.58 48.18
N THR A 74 28.68 53.65 48.63
CA THR A 74 29.64 54.73 48.27
C THR A 74 29.91 54.80 46.76
N TRP A 75 29.87 53.65 46.08
CA TRP A 75 30.14 53.52 44.64
C TRP A 75 29.00 52.76 43.94
N LYS A 76 28.56 53.26 42.78
CA LYS A 76 27.93 52.42 41.74
C LYS A 76 29.06 51.85 40.90
N ILE A 77 28.94 50.58 40.52
CA ILE A 77 29.87 49.93 39.59
C ILE A 77 29.12 49.54 38.33
N VAL A 78 29.81 49.66 37.20
CA VAL A 78 29.43 49.07 35.92
C VAL A 78 30.57 48.12 35.53
N HIS A 79 30.32 46.82 35.69
CA HIS A 79 31.23 45.76 35.27
C HIS A 79 30.94 45.38 33.81
N GLY A 80 31.96 45.33 32.96
CA GLY A 80 31.78 44.97 31.56
C GLY A 80 33.05 44.43 30.90
N ILE A 81 32.99 44.33 29.59
CA ILE A 81 34.14 44.10 28.70
C ILE A 81 34.35 45.31 27.79
N VAL A 82 35.59 45.51 27.36
CA VAL A 82 35.92 46.51 26.34
C VAL A 82 35.50 45.95 24.96
N GLU A 83 34.50 46.57 24.35
CA GLU A 83 33.97 46.22 23.01
C GLU A 83 34.78 46.89 21.88
N GLU A 84 35.10 48.17 22.06
CA GLU A 84 35.91 49.00 21.15
C GLU A 84 37.00 49.72 21.96
N ALA A 85 38.17 49.96 21.35
CA ALA A 85 39.21 50.81 21.91
C ALA A 85 40.02 51.50 20.79
N GLU A 86 40.31 52.79 20.95
CA GLU A 86 41.05 53.61 19.98
C GLU A 86 41.87 54.72 20.66
N ASP A 87 43.04 55.04 20.10
CA ASP A 87 43.78 56.27 20.42
C ASP A 87 43.05 57.49 19.83
N LEU A 88 43.00 58.60 20.57
CA LEU A 88 42.41 59.86 20.11
C LEU A 88 43.49 60.87 19.69
N TYR A 89 44.24 61.39 20.68
CA TYR A 89 45.32 62.36 20.50
C TYR A 89 46.10 62.58 21.81
N ASP A 90 47.33 63.05 21.70
CA ASP A 90 48.15 63.41 22.85
C ASP A 90 47.77 64.77 23.45
N VAL A 91 47.80 64.86 24.78
CA VAL A 91 47.70 66.09 25.56
C VAL A 91 48.93 66.23 26.48
N PRO A 92 49.25 67.42 27.02
CA PRO A 92 50.42 67.61 27.89
C PRO A 92 50.45 66.69 29.13
N GLU A 93 49.31 66.18 29.56
CA GLU A 93 49.15 65.29 30.71
C GLU A 93 49.28 63.77 30.39
N GLY A 94 49.32 63.38 29.11
CA GLY A 94 49.35 61.99 28.63
C GLY A 94 48.58 61.77 27.31
N THR A 95 48.43 60.53 26.87
CA THR A 95 47.67 60.18 25.65
C THR A 95 46.20 59.97 25.98
N LEU A 96 45.28 60.51 25.17
CA LEU A 96 43.85 60.24 25.30
C LEU A 96 43.44 59.01 24.51
N VAL A 97 42.71 58.11 25.17
CA VAL A 97 42.17 56.86 24.63
C VAL A 97 40.66 56.85 24.82
N ARG A 98 39.91 56.42 23.81
CA ARG A 98 38.47 56.11 23.92
C ARG A 98 38.31 54.60 24.03
N ILE A 99 37.49 54.15 24.97
CA ILE A 99 37.00 52.77 25.05
C ILE A 99 35.47 52.75 25.06
N VAL A 100 34.90 51.64 24.61
CA VAL A 100 33.50 51.31 24.83
C VAL A 100 33.42 50.13 25.80
N LEU A 101 32.75 50.34 26.93
CA LEU A 101 32.45 49.32 27.93
C LEU A 101 31.01 48.81 27.72
N ALA A 102 30.88 47.52 27.43
CA ALA A 102 29.61 46.81 27.18
C ALA A 102 29.47 45.62 28.15
N PRO A 103 28.28 45.03 28.36
CA PRO A 103 28.15 43.82 29.17
C PRO A 103 28.92 42.65 28.51
N PRO A 104 29.39 41.65 29.29
CA PRO A 104 29.96 40.43 28.73
C PRO A 104 29.10 39.75 27.66
N TRP A 105 27.78 39.90 27.80
CA TRP A 105 26.77 39.42 26.85
C TRP A 105 26.93 39.97 25.42
N ALA A 106 27.63 41.10 25.22
CA ALA A 106 27.96 41.63 23.89
C ALA A 106 28.76 40.61 23.03
N ARG A 107 29.58 39.74 23.63
CA ARG A 107 30.28 38.66 22.89
C ARG A 107 29.32 37.76 22.11
N ALA A 108 28.07 37.61 22.56
CA ALA A 108 27.07 36.82 21.87
C ALA A 108 26.61 37.43 20.53
N MET A 109 26.83 38.73 20.28
CA MET A 109 26.59 39.35 18.98
C MET A 109 27.54 38.83 17.90
N HIS A 110 28.80 38.58 18.27
CA HIS A 110 29.87 38.15 17.37
C HIS A 110 29.88 36.63 17.11
N ARG A 111 29.00 35.87 17.78
CA ARG A 111 28.89 34.40 17.65
C ARG A 111 27.64 34.06 16.83
N GLN A 112 27.77 33.95 15.52
CA GLN A 112 26.71 33.46 14.63
C GLN A 112 26.80 31.94 14.44
N ARG A 113 25.67 31.23 14.54
CA ARG A 113 25.60 29.77 14.35
C ARG A 113 24.29 29.35 13.68
N CYS A 114 24.26 28.13 13.16
CA CYS A 114 23.01 27.41 12.90
C CYS A 114 22.92 26.23 13.89
N ARG A 115 21.77 26.06 14.56
CA ARG A 115 21.55 25.01 15.58
C ARG A 115 20.10 24.54 15.57
N VAL A 116 19.89 23.26 15.90
CA VAL A 116 18.56 22.66 16.10
C VAL A 116 18.37 22.30 17.57
N PHE A 117 17.26 22.77 18.16
CA PHE A 117 16.81 22.40 19.49
C PHE A 117 15.49 21.62 19.38
N LEU A 118 15.57 20.30 19.48
CA LEU A 118 14.41 19.40 19.47
C LEU A 118 13.97 19.04 20.89
N ASN A 119 12.67 19.16 21.17
CA ASN A 119 12.01 18.78 22.42
C ASN A 119 12.71 19.30 23.70
N LYS A 120 13.06 20.59 23.74
CA LYS A 120 13.68 21.24 24.92
C LYS A 120 12.79 22.37 25.43
N THR A 121 12.81 22.60 26.74
CA THR A 121 12.17 23.78 27.35
C THR A 121 12.90 25.05 26.93
N LEU A 122 12.22 26.19 26.83
CA LEU A 122 12.88 27.44 26.45
C LEU A 122 13.98 27.82 27.45
N ARG A 123 13.75 27.57 28.75
CA ARG A 123 14.77 27.76 29.79
C ARG A 123 16.07 27.04 29.41
N ARG A 124 15.97 25.77 29.02
CA ARG A 124 17.13 24.95 28.62
C ARG A 124 17.74 25.40 27.29
N ILE A 125 16.94 25.87 26.32
CA ILE A 125 17.45 26.43 25.06
C ILE A 125 18.32 27.66 25.33
N ILE A 126 17.80 28.62 26.10
CA ILE A 126 18.52 29.87 26.41
C ILE A 126 19.73 29.58 27.31
N THR A 127 19.58 28.81 28.39
CA THR A 127 20.70 28.38 29.24
C THR A 127 21.83 27.73 28.43
N ASN A 128 21.53 26.79 27.52
CA ASN A 128 22.53 26.16 26.63
C ASN A 128 23.23 27.14 25.66
N VAL A 129 22.70 28.35 25.43
CA VAL A 129 23.32 29.38 24.57
C VAL A 129 24.12 30.38 25.39
N LEU A 130 23.67 30.72 26.60
CA LEU A 130 24.41 31.52 27.57
C LEU A 130 25.68 30.79 28.02
N GLU A 131 25.54 29.57 28.57
CA GLU A 131 26.64 28.67 28.97
C GLU A 131 27.45 28.14 27.78
N GLY A 132 27.04 28.46 26.54
CA GLY A 132 27.86 28.31 25.34
C GLY A 132 29.01 29.31 25.27
N ASP A 133 29.09 30.27 26.19
CA ASP A 133 30.29 31.04 26.54
C ASP A 133 30.96 30.45 27.80
N PRO A 134 32.24 30.03 27.75
CA PRO A 134 32.89 29.37 28.89
C PRO A 134 33.19 30.31 30.08
N LEU A 135 32.95 31.62 29.94
CA LEU A 135 33.08 32.58 31.03
C LEU A 135 31.75 32.85 31.76
N VAL A 136 30.61 32.42 31.20
CA VAL A 136 29.27 32.72 31.71
C VAL A 136 28.71 31.54 32.51
N GLU A 137 28.53 31.72 33.81
CA GLU A 137 27.96 30.71 34.72
C GLU A 137 26.53 31.07 35.18
N ARG A 138 25.66 30.08 35.39
CA ARG A 138 24.40 30.33 36.09
C ARG A 138 24.66 30.48 37.59
N SER A 139 24.05 31.50 38.18
CA SER A 139 23.92 31.66 39.63
C SER A 139 22.52 32.22 39.90
N ASP A 140 21.88 31.73 40.96
CA ASP A 140 20.62 32.29 41.46
C ASP A 140 20.86 33.07 42.78
N ASP A 141 22.11 33.47 43.02
CA ASP A 141 22.52 34.31 44.15
C ASP A 141 22.27 35.80 43.80
N ASP A 142 21.84 36.60 44.76
CA ASP A 142 21.77 38.06 44.61
C ASP A 142 23.19 38.69 44.68
N VAL A 143 23.36 39.86 44.05
CA VAL A 143 24.66 40.56 44.03
C VAL A 143 24.82 41.52 45.21
N GLU A 144 25.87 41.31 46.01
CA GLU A 144 26.21 42.20 47.11
C GLU A 144 26.83 43.53 46.63
N PRO A 145 26.37 44.69 47.10
CA PRO A 145 26.94 46.00 46.75
C PRO A 145 28.41 46.15 47.18
N ASP A 146 29.19 46.91 46.43
CA ASP A 146 30.56 47.27 46.80
C ASP A 146 30.60 48.34 47.91
N ASP A 147 31.20 47.99 49.04
CA ASP A 147 31.33 48.86 50.22
C ASP A 147 32.55 49.82 50.15
N GLY A 148 33.45 49.63 49.19
CA GLY A 148 34.57 50.52 48.89
C GLY A 148 35.97 49.89 48.93
N ALA A 149 36.10 48.56 48.89
CA ALA A 149 37.40 47.89 48.90
C ALA A 149 38.33 48.38 47.75
N PRO A 150 39.62 48.68 47.97
CA PRO A 150 40.47 49.27 46.93
C PRO A 150 40.95 48.28 45.86
N THR A 151 40.79 46.97 46.07
CA THR A 151 41.24 45.90 45.16
C THR A 151 40.29 45.71 43.98
N TYR A 152 40.80 45.86 42.76
CA TYR A 152 40.08 45.43 41.55
C TYR A 152 40.22 43.92 41.37
N THR A 153 39.09 43.25 41.15
CA THR A 153 39.01 41.87 40.68
C THR A 153 38.21 41.87 39.36
N PRO A 154 38.67 41.18 38.30
CA PRO A 154 37.88 41.03 37.08
C PRO A 154 36.57 40.28 37.36
N ALA A 155 35.44 40.86 36.96
CA ALA A 155 34.14 40.36 37.37
C ALA A 155 33.84 38.92 36.88
N ARG A 156 33.12 38.16 37.70
CA ARG A 156 32.40 36.96 37.27
C ARG A 156 31.23 37.37 36.39
N GLU A 157 30.97 36.57 35.37
CA GLU A 157 29.94 36.84 34.39
C GLU A 157 28.81 35.84 34.65
N ARG A 158 27.71 36.31 35.20
CA ARG A 158 26.64 35.45 35.74
C ARG A 158 25.31 35.71 35.06
N PHE A 159 24.42 34.73 35.09
CA PHE A 159 23.01 34.95 34.76
C PHE A 159 22.06 34.22 35.70
N THR A 160 20.86 34.77 35.88
CA THR A 160 19.78 34.19 36.70
C THR A 160 18.42 34.26 35.99
N TRP A 161 17.48 33.42 36.44
CA TRP A 161 16.09 33.40 35.99
C TRP A 161 15.13 33.78 37.13
N ARG A 162 14.82 35.07 37.28
CA ARG A 162 13.82 35.55 38.25
C ARG A 162 12.46 35.75 37.55
N VAL A 163 11.87 34.66 37.07
CA VAL A 163 10.65 34.65 36.25
C VAL A 163 9.48 33.97 36.98
N HIS A 164 8.30 34.60 36.93
CA HIS A 164 7.07 34.15 37.59
C HIS A 164 6.19 33.25 36.70
N ASP A 165 5.88 33.64 35.46
CA ASP A 165 5.15 32.77 34.52
C ASP A 165 6.08 31.75 33.85
N THR A 166 6.09 30.53 34.38
CA THR A 166 6.85 29.39 33.82
C THR A 166 6.06 28.54 32.82
N SER A 167 4.78 28.86 32.56
CA SER A 167 3.81 27.98 31.87
C SER A 167 4.19 27.60 30.44
N ARG A 168 4.89 28.49 29.74
CA ARG A 168 5.50 28.25 28.41
C ARG A 168 6.99 27.95 28.49
N ILE A 169 7.70 28.58 29.43
CA ILE A 169 9.17 28.54 29.53
C ILE A 169 9.69 27.14 29.87
N ASP A 170 9.01 26.44 30.77
CA ASP A 170 9.37 25.08 31.22
C ASP A 170 8.51 23.97 30.57
N ASN A 171 7.71 24.33 29.55
CA ASN A 171 6.85 23.41 28.83
C ASN A 171 7.44 23.04 27.45
N VAL A 172 7.93 21.82 27.31
CA VAL A 172 8.49 21.29 26.04
C VAL A 172 7.50 21.39 24.87
N ARG A 173 6.19 21.26 25.11
CA ARG A 173 5.17 21.38 24.05
C ARG A 173 4.96 22.80 23.57
N ALA A 174 5.42 23.82 24.31
CA ALA A 174 5.27 25.21 23.90
C ALA A 174 6.10 25.52 22.64
N ARG A 175 7.27 24.89 22.49
CA ARG A 175 8.17 25.02 21.34
C ARG A 175 8.89 23.68 21.07
N PRO A 176 8.21 22.69 20.45
CA PRO A 176 8.75 21.34 20.28
C PRO A 176 9.95 21.26 19.32
N PHE A 177 10.07 22.26 18.44
CA PHE A 177 11.18 22.43 17.50
C PHE A 177 11.54 23.91 17.46
N VAL A 178 12.81 24.23 17.68
CA VAL A 178 13.34 25.60 17.57
C VAL A 178 14.67 25.55 16.83
N VAL A 179 14.82 26.43 15.85
CA VAL A 179 16.03 26.57 15.05
C VAL A 179 16.67 27.93 15.31
N GLN A 180 17.99 27.93 15.55
CA GLN A 180 18.84 29.09 15.35
C GLN A 180 19.31 29.06 13.88
N TYR A 181 19.04 30.08 13.08
CA TYR A 181 19.40 30.08 11.65
C TYR A 181 20.03 31.41 11.19
N ASN A 182 21.32 31.37 10.81
CA ASN A 182 22.08 32.52 10.31
C ASN A 182 21.95 33.80 11.18
N GLU A 183 21.86 33.61 12.50
CA GLU A 183 21.67 34.66 13.49
C GLU A 183 22.69 34.53 14.63
N SER A 184 22.97 35.64 15.31
CA SER A 184 23.88 35.65 16.45
C SER A 184 23.26 34.99 17.69
N ASP A 185 24.08 34.47 18.59
CA ASP A 185 23.65 33.95 19.88
C ASP A 185 22.89 35.03 20.70
N PHE A 186 23.28 36.31 20.52
CA PHE A 186 22.54 37.46 21.04
C PHE A 186 21.14 37.58 20.43
N ALA A 187 21.03 37.57 19.10
CA ALA A 187 19.75 37.74 18.41
C ALA A 187 18.79 36.58 18.70
N PHE A 188 19.30 35.34 18.71
CA PHE A 188 18.55 34.14 19.00
C PHE A 188 17.89 34.18 20.39
N VAL A 189 18.67 34.52 21.42
CA VAL A 189 18.15 34.64 22.79
C VAL A 189 17.21 35.85 22.89
N SER A 190 17.58 37.01 22.34
CA SER A 190 16.79 38.24 22.45
C SER A 190 15.41 38.08 21.82
N ARG A 191 15.30 37.56 20.58
CA ARG A 191 13.98 37.33 19.96
C ARG A 191 13.11 36.35 20.73
N LEU A 192 13.71 35.33 21.36
CA LEU A 192 12.96 34.35 22.14
C LEU A 192 12.47 34.93 23.48
N LEU A 193 13.30 35.74 24.15
CA LEU A 193 12.88 36.52 25.31
C LEU A 193 11.76 37.51 24.93
N GLU A 194 11.92 38.23 23.82
CA GLU A 194 10.93 39.17 23.28
C GLU A 194 9.60 38.52 22.86
N GLU A 195 9.63 37.31 22.31
CA GLU A 195 8.43 36.55 21.93
C GLU A 195 7.64 36.03 23.15
N GLU A 196 8.30 35.70 24.25
CA GLU A 196 7.66 35.31 25.51
C GLU A 196 7.38 36.51 26.45
N GLY A 197 7.89 37.70 26.13
CA GLY A 197 7.75 38.91 26.95
C GLY A 197 8.70 39.00 28.14
N ILE A 198 9.78 38.23 28.16
CA ILE A 198 10.76 38.21 29.25
C ILE A 198 11.73 39.38 29.05
N GLY A 199 11.78 40.32 29.99
CA GLY A 199 12.77 41.39 30.00
C GLY A 199 14.13 40.90 30.49
N TYR A 200 15.20 41.64 30.18
CA TYR A 200 16.49 41.44 30.84
C TYR A 200 17.14 42.75 31.29
N HIS A 201 17.91 42.72 32.38
CA HIS A 201 18.71 43.85 32.84
C HIS A 201 20.00 43.37 33.50
N PHE A 202 20.89 44.30 33.86
CA PHE A 202 22.19 43.99 34.46
C PHE A 202 22.25 44.50 35.89
N GLU A 203 22.66 43.63 36.81
CA GLU A 203 22.94 43.98 38.20
C GLU A 203 24.45 43.81 38.46
N HIS A 204 25.07 44.77 39.15
CA HIS A 204 26.50 44.81 39.39
C HIS A 204 26.78 44.79 40.89
N GLY A 205 27.49 43.76 41.35
CA GLY A 205 27.96 43.65 42.74
C GLY A 205 29.35 44.24 42.93
N SER A 206 30.10 43.64 43.86
CA SER A 206 31.52 43.91 44.09
C SER A 206 32.47 43.09 43.19
N ASP A 207 32.12 41.83 42.87
CA ASP A 207 32.92 40.95 42.02
C ASP A 207 32.16 40.34 40.82
N THR A 208 30.92 40.76 40.57
CA THR A 208 29.97 40.02 39.72
C THR A 208 29.13 40.95 38.82
N CYS A 209 29.06 40.62 37.53
CA CYS A 209 28.11 41.16 36.57
C CYS A 209 27.01 40.11 36.32
N LEU A 210 25.79 40.37 36.81
CA LEU A 210 24.65 39.47 36.71
C LEU A 210 23.65 39.91 35.63
N LEU A 211 23.46 39.08 34.60
CA LEU A 211 22.35 39.19 33.64
C LEU A 211 21.08 38.59 34.26
N VAL A 212 20.11 39.43 34.59
CA VAL A 212 18.84 39.01 35.18
C VAL A 212 17.79 38.87 34.10
N LEU A 213 17.21 37.67 33.94
CA LEU A 213 16.06 37.41 33.08
C LEU A 213 14.77 37.44 33.92
N THR A 214 13.82 38.32 33.61
CA THR A 214 12.61 38.53 34.44
C THR A 214 11.39 39.07 33.69
N ASP A 215 10.20 38.65 34.13
CA ASP A 215 8.87 39.03 33.63
C ASP A 215 8.07 39.88 34.63
N HIS A 216 8.63 40.28 35.77
CA HIS A 216 7.92 41.02 36.82
C HIS A 216 8.89 41.82 37.69
N ASP A 217 8.41 42.82 38.41
CA ASP A 217 9.25 43.72 39.19
C ASP A 217 9.72 43.12 40.52
N GLY A 218 9.12 42.01 40.95
CA GLY A 218 9.63 41.19 42.05
C GLY A 218 10.99 40.56 41.75
N GLY A 219 11.34 40.37 40.47
CA GLY A 219 12.65 39.88 40.03
C GLY A 219 13.73 40.96 39.88
N ARG A 220 13.50 42.20 40.35
CA ARG A 220 14.40 43.34 40.12
C ARG A 220 14.97 43.90 41.42
N ALA A 221 16.26 44.24 41.41
CA ALA A 221 16.88 44.96 42.51
C ALA A 221 16.14 46.27 42.85
N ARG A 222 15.75 46.38 44.13
CA ARG A 222 15.26 47.63 44.73
C ARG A 222 16.45 48.50 45.13
N LEU A 223 16.29 49.82 45.00
CA LEU A 223 17.32 50.79 45.35
C LEU A 223 17.76 50.64 46.82
N VAL A 224 19.07 50.43 47.03
CA VAL A 224 19.68 50.32 48.37
C VAL A 224 20.38 51.64 48.74
N PRO A 225 20.24 52.14 49.98
CA PRO A 225 19.16 51.83 50.92
C PRO A 225 17.80 52.28 50.36
N ASP A 226 16.73 51.63 50.83
CA ASP A 226 15.32 51.87 50.45
C ASP A 226 14.76 53.17 51.07
N ALA A 227 15.50 54.26 50.87
CA ALA A 227 15.13 55.63 51.19
C ALA A 227 14.71 56.34 49.89
N PRO A 228 13.59 57.10 49.87
CA PRO A 228 13.15 57.80 48.67
C PRO A 228 14.22 58.71 48.06
N LEU A 229 14.22 58.79 46.73
CA LEU A 229 14.94 59.83 46.00
C LEU A 229 14.21 61.17 46.15
N GLY A 230 14.97 62.27 46.23
CA GLY A 230 14.44 63.60 46.52
C GLY A 230 15.56 64.61 46.75
N ALA A 231 15.22 65.90 46.69
CA ALA A 231 16.21 66.99 46.67
C ALA A 231 16.97 67.23 48.00
N ALA A 232 16.58 66.56 49.09
CA ALA A 232 17.16 66.75 50.42
C ALA A 232 18.50 66.02 50.64
N VAL A 233 18.91 65.12 49.74
CA VAL A 233 20.12 64.29 49.90
C VAL A 233 21.03 64.42 48.66
N PRO A 234 22.33 64.77 48.81
CA PRO A 234 23.31 64.76 47.72
C PRO A 234 23.32 63.43 46.96
N GLY A 235 23.51 63.48 45.64
CA GLY A 235 23.53 62.28 44.78
C GLY A 235 22.17 61.55 44.62
N ARG A 236 21.09 62.01 45.27
CA ARG A 236 19.74 61.43 45.22
C ARG A 236 18.65 62.37 44.67
N LYS A 237 19.02 63.55 44.15
CA LYS A 237 18.10 64.55 43.60
C LYS A 237 17.65 64.23 42.16
N MET A 238 16.34 64.18 41.94
CA MET A 238 15.75 64.43 40.61
C MET A 238 15.33 65.91 40.52
N ASP A 239 15.57 66.53 39.37
CA ASP A 239 15.39 67.96 39.13
C ASP A 239 14.12 68.29 38.33
N ALA A 240 13.76 67.42 37.38
CA ALA A 240 12.50 67.50 36.65
C ALA A 240 11.95 66.09 36.44
N VAL A 241 10.65 65.93 36.67
CA VAL A 241 9.89 64.70 36.45
C VAL A 241 8.63 65.05 35.67
N ARG A 242 8.28 64.23 34.68
CA ARG A 242 7.10 64.41 33.82
C ARG A 242 6.45 63.06 33.58
N LEU A 243 5.12 63.02 33.59
CA LEU A 243 4.34 61.86 33.17
C LEU A 243 3.67 62.17 31.84
N GLY A 244 3.64 61.21 30.92
CA GLY A 244 3.10 61.35 29.58
C GLY A 244 2.37 60.09 29.12
N ALA A 245 1.61 60.23 28.02
CA ALA A 245 0.91 59.13 27.40
C ALA A 245 1.02 59.19 25.87
N ARG A 246 1.00 58.03 25.21
CA ARG A 246 1.06 57.89 23.75
C ARG A 246 0.11 56.79 23.26
N LEU A 247 -0.44 56.97 22.06
CA LEU A 247 -1.39 56.01 21.48
C LEU A 247 -0.73 54.65 21.21
N ARG A 248 -1.39 53.57 21.65
CA ARG A 248 -0.99 52.17 21.48
C ARG A 248 -2.23 51.27 21.39
N PRO A 249 -2.13 50.08 20.74
CA PRO A 249 -3.22 49.11 20.74
C PRO A 249 -3.67 48.73 22.15
N THR A 250 -4.98 48.68 22.38
CA THR A 250 -5.57 48.25 23.65
C THR A 250 -5.97 46.78 23.65
N LYS A 251 -6.00 46.15 22.47
CA LYS A 251 -6.28 44.72 22.28
C LYS A 251 -5.23 44.07 21.38
N VAL A 252 -4.95 42.80 21.62
CA VAL A 252 -4.15 41.93 20.75
C VAL A 252 -4.96 40.67 20.45
N ILE A 253 -4.95 40.23 19.20
CA ILE A 253 -5.56 39.00 18.71
C ILE A 253 -4.48 38.22 17.98
N LEU A 254 -4.24 36.98 18.40
CA LEU A 254 -3.33 36.05 17.76
C LEU A 254 -4.12 34.87 17.20
N ASP A 255 -3.63 34.32 16.11
CA ASP A 255 -4.25 33.22 15.38
C ASP A 255 -3.18 32.37 14.68
N ASP A 256 -3.40 31.07 14.53
CA ASP A 256 -2.41 30.11 14.03
C ASP A 256 -3.14 28.87 13.43
N HIS A 257 -2.41 27.89 12.89
CA HIS A 257 -3.05 26.67 12.35
C HIS A 257 -2.26 25.41 12.71
N ASP A 258 -2.83 24.58 13.58
CA ASP A 258 -2.30 23.25 13.87
C ASP A 258 -2.91 22.20 12.93
N TRP A 259 -2.15 21.77 11.92
CA TRP A 259 -2.54 20.73 10.98
C TRP A 259 -2.87 19.37 11.64
N ARG A 260 -2.47 19.17 12.90
CA ARG A 260 -2.82 17.98 13.70
C ARG A 260 -4.26 18.03 14.23
N LYS A 261 -4.86 19.22 14.25
CA LYS A 261 -6.19 19.52 14.81
C LYS A 261 -6.89 20.56 13.91
N PRO A 262 -7.14 20.27 12.62
CA PRO A 262 -7.52 21.28 11.63
C PRO A 262 -8.84 22.01 11.95
N ASP A 263 -9.75 21.36 12.69
CA ASP A 263 -11.04 21.94 13.12
C ASP A 263 -10.96 22.71 14.46
N LEU A 264 -9.78 22.77 15.10
CA LEU A 264 -9.59 23.54 16.33
C LEU A 264 -9.39 25.01 15.99
N ASP A 265 -10.35 25.85 16.40
CA ASP A 265 -10.13 27.30 16.45
C ASP A 265 -8.92 27.59 17.35
N MET A 266 -7.88 28.17 16.76
CA MET A 266 -6.64 28.55 17.43
C MET A 266 -6.66 29.99 17.93
N THR A 267 -7.69 30.78 17.61
CA THR A 267 -7.80 32.21 17.95
C THR A 267 -7.68 32.45 19.46
N THR A 268 -6.87 33.43 19.86
CA THR A 268 -6.76 33.86 21.26
C THR A 268 -6.49 35.35 21.34
N ASP A 269 -7.08 36.03 22.32
CA ASP A 269 -6.99 37.48 22.47
C ASP A 269 -6.44 37.92 23.82
N ALA A 270 -6.14 39.20 23.99
CA ALA A 270 -5.92 39.83 25.29
C ALA A 270 -6.24 41.33 25.20
N GLY A 271 -6.46 41.94 26.37
CA GLY A 271 -6.70 43.38 26.49
C GLY A 271 -8.17 43.76 26.51
N ASP A 272 -8.48 44.93 25.97
CA ASP A 272 -9.79 45.56 26.05
C ASP A 272 -10.89 44.76 25.34
N ALA A 273 -12.09 44.74 25.94
CA ALA A 273 -13.29 44.12 25.39
C ALA A 273 -13.89 44.95 24.25
N ALA A 274 -13.75 46.28 24.26
CA ALA A 274 -14.27 47.15 23.21
C ALA A 274 -13.50 46.99 21.88
N GLY A 275 -12.20 46.71 21.95
CA GLY A 275 -11.38 46.32 20.79
C GLY A 275 -11.13 47.41 19.74
N GLU A 276 -11.43 48.68 20.04
CA GLU A 276 -11.39 49.80 19.09
C GLU A 276 -10.03 49.99 18.39
N LEU A 277 -8.93 49.60 19.04
CA LEU A 277 -7.59 49.63 18.48
C LEU A 277 -6.86 48.30 18.76
N ALA A 278 -7.08 47.31 17.90
CA ALA A 278 -6.54 45.95 18.02
C ALA A 278 -5.34 45.69 17.09
N GLU A 279 -4.33 44.97 17.59
CA GLU A 279 -3.37 44.23 16.74
C GLU A 279 -3.99 42.86 16.38
N TYR A 280 -3.94 42.46 15.11
CA TYR A 280 -4.13 41.05 14.69
C TYR A 280 -2.81 40.53 14.09
N HIS A 281 -2.40 39.31 14.45
CA HIS A 281 -1.14 38.72 13.99
C HIS A 281 -1.24 37.22 13.76
N TYR A 282 -1.05 36.80 12.50
CA TYR A 282 -0.91 35.42 12.07
C TYR A 282 0.47 35.23 11.39
N PRO A 283 1.22 34.13 11.63
CA PRO A 283 0.95 33.10 12.64
C PRO A 283 1.25 33.57 14.07
N GLY A 284 0.50 33.08 15.04
CA GLY A 284 0.52 33.48 16.45
C GLY A 284 1.74 33.02 17.25
N SER A 285 2.51 32.05 16.73
CA SER A 285 3.71 31.46 17.38
C SER A 285 3.39 30.64 18.64
N TYR A 286 2.31 29.86 18.55
CA TYR A 286 1.95 28.77 19.45
C TYR A 286 1.38 27.61 18.62
N PHE A 287 1.43 26.39 19.15
CA PHE A 287 1.32 25.19 18.33
C PHE A 287 0.27 24.18 18.83
N ASP A 288 -0.06 24.12 20.13
CA ASP A 288 -0.90 23.05 20.69
C ASP A 288 -2.36 23.46 20.96
N ALA A 289 -2.63 24.70 21.42
CA ALA A 289 -3.98 25.19 21.72
C ALA A 289 -4.03 26.73 21.93
N PRO A 290 -5.21 27.39 21.83
CA PRO A 290 -5.41 28.82 22.17
C PRO A 290 -4.88 29.24 23.54
N LEU A 291 -5.00 28.37 24.55
CA LEU A 291 -4.49 28.62 25.90
C LEU A 291 -2.96 28.79 25.92
N GLN A 292 -2.24 28.16 24.99
CA GLN A 292 -0.81 28.33 24.83
C GLN A 292 -0.45 29.72 24.28
N GLY A 293 -1.33 30.36 23.51
CA GLY A 293 -1.11 31.71 22.99
C GLY A 293 -1.54 32.84 23.95
N LYS A 294 -2.40 32.55 24.93
CA LYS A 294 -2.95 33.56 25.86
C LYS A 294 -1.87 34.37 26.62
N PRO A 295 -0.77 33.78 27.13
CA PRO A 295 0.32 34.55 27.75
C PRO A 295 1.06 35.45 26.75
N VAL A 296 1.22 35.01 25.50
CA VAL A 296 1.88 35.79 24.43
C VAL A 296 1.04 37.00 24.03
N ALA A 297 -0.28 36.83 23.93
CA ALA A 297 -1.21 37.93 23.69
C ALA A 297 -1.18 38.94 24.86
N LEU A 298 -1.22 38.44 26.11
CA LEU A 298 -1.13 39.26 27.32
C LEU A 298 0.20 40.06 27.38
N ALA A 299 1.34 39.41 27.09
CA ALA A 299 2.64 40.07 27.06
C ALA A 299 2.71 41.22 26.03
N ARG A 300 2.07 41.09 24.86
CA ARG A 300 1.97 42.21 23.89
C ARG A 300 1.06 43.33 24.39
N VAL A 301 -0.02 43.02 25.13
CA VAL A 301 -0.91 44.03 25.72
C VAL A 301 -0.24 44.77 26.88
N ASP A 302 0.41 44.06 27.81
CA ASP A 302 1.12 44.66 28.93
C ASP A 302 2.28 45.55 28.42
N ARG A 303 2.99 45.11 27.37
CA ARG A 303 3.95 45.94 26.60
C ARG A 303 3.29 47.23 26.10
N TYR A 304 2.14 47.14 25.44
CA TYR A 304 1.44 48.33 24.95
C TYR A 304 0.90 49.22 26.08
N GLY A 305 0.52 48.65 27.22
CA GLY A 305 0.14 49.38 28.43
C GLY A 305 1.30 50.21 29.00
N ILE A 306 2.50 49.61 29.10
CA ILE A 306 3.68 50.31 29.62
C ILE A 306 4.27 51.30 28.61
N GLU A 307 4.23 50.98 27.31
CA GLU A 307 4.55 51.97 26.27
C GLU A 307 3.53 53.13 26.29
N ALA A 308 2.25 52.88 26.53
CA ALA A 308 1.20 53.91 26.50
C ALA A 308 1.28 54.92 27.65
N LYS A 309 1.89 54.57 28.79
CA LYS A 309 1.95 55.39 30.02
C LYS A 309 3.38 55.45 30.55
N TYR A 310 4.12 56.48 30.16
CA TYR A 310 5.55 56.61 30.45
C TYR A 310 5.84 57.83 31.35
N GLY A 311 6.88 57.74 32.17
CA GLY A 311 7.50 58.85 32.85
C GLY A 311 8.84 59.21 32.20
N VAL A 312 9.24 60.48 32.32
CA VAL A 312 10.60 60.94 32.01
C VAL A 312 11.10 61.76 33.18
N ALA A 313 12.32 61.49 33.63
CA ALA A 313 12.99 62.27 34.67
C ALA A 313 14.39 62.71 34.24
N SER A 314 14.88 63.78 34.86
CA SER A 314 16.28 64.21 34.76
C SER A 314 16.77 64.70 36.11
N GLY A 315 18.04 64.47 36.44
CA GLY A 315 18.68 65.09 37.60
C GLY A 315 20.07 64.58 37.92
N SER A 316 20.49 64.77 39.17
CA SER A 316 21.84 64.43 39.64
C SER A 316 21.93 63.05 40.32
N VAL A 317 20.98 62.15 40.10
CA VAL A 317 20.98 60.81 40.72
C VAL A 317 22.08 59.93 40.12
N ARG A 318 22.91 59.31 40.97
CA ARG A 318 24.03 58.44 40.54
C ARG A 318 23.84 56.94 40.82
N LEU A 319 22.84 56.58 41.61
CA LEU A 319 22.62 55.21 42.13
C LEU A 319 21.81 54.30 41.19
N LEU A 320 21.02 54.88 40.30
CA LEU A 320 20.05 54.13 39.50
C LEU A 320 20.71 53.46 38.29
N SER A 321 20.19 52.29 37.94
CA SER A 321 20.47 51.54 36.72
C SER A 321 19.16 51.22 35.98
N ALA A 322 19.25 50.80 34.71
CA ALA A 322 18.09 50.19 34.06
C ALA A 322 17.66 48.92 34.82
N GLY A 323 16.34 48.76 35.02
CA GLY A 323 15.78 47.70 35.88
C GLY A 323 15.65 48.09 37.36
N SER A 324 16.27 49.17 37.85
CA SER A 324 16.14 49.59 39.26
C SER A 324 14.71 49.98 39.63
N VAL A 325 14.19 49.42 40.73
CA VAL A 325 12.93 49.83 41.37
C VAL A 325 13.23 50.81 42.51
N PHE A 326 12.60 51.99 42.51
CA PHE A 326 12.84 53.03 43.51
C PHE A 326 11.60 53.82 43.90
N LYS A 327 11.62 54.43 45.08
CA LYS A 327 10.60 55.37 45.56
C LYS A 327 11.04 56.80 45.29
N LEU A 328 10.14 57.64 44.81
CA LEU A 328 10.34 59.07 44.57
C LEU A 328 9.51 59.88 45.56
N LEU A 329 10.13 60.87 46.21
CA LEU A 329 9.48 61.91 46.99
C LEU A 329 9.44 63.20 46.17
N HIS A 330 8.26 63.55 45.65
CA HIS A 330 8.05 64.73 44.80
C HIS A 330 6.60 65.22 44.93
N ASP A 331 6.41 66.53 45.11
CA ASP A 331 5.14 67.17 45.51
C ASP A 331 3.90 66.83 44.65
N VAL A 332 4.11 66.42 43.39
CA VAL A 332 3.05 66.11 42.41
C VAL A 332 3.21 64.71 41.79
N HIS A 333 4.37 64.07 41.99
CA HIS A 333 4.78 62.83 41.28
C HIS A 333 5.46 61.85 42.24
N ASP A 334 4.94 61.74 43.46
CA ASP A 334 5.35 60.73 44.42
C ASP A 334 5.02 59.32 43.93
N GLY A 335 5.64 58.31 44.54
CA GLY A 335 5.31 56.91 44.32
C GLY A 335 6.51 56.01 44.06
N GLU A 336 6.23 54.78 43.63
CA GLU A 336 7.23 53.79 43.23
C GLU A 336 7.32 53.72 41.70
N TYR A 337 8.56 53.60 41.21
CA TYR A 337 8.92 53.66 39.80
C TYR A 337 9.93 52.57 39.45
N LEU A 338 9.85 52.07 38.22
CA LEU A 338 10.87 51.25 37.58
C LEU A 338 11.63 52.12 36.55
N VAL A 339 12.95 52.07 36.53
CA VAL A 339 13.77 52.66 35.47
C VAL A 339 13.74 51.75 34.24
N THR A 340 13.12 52.18 33.14
CA THR A 340 13.09 51.42 31.87
C THR A 340 14.30 51.72 31.00
N SER A 341 14.79 52.96 31.03
CA SER A 341 16.09 53.34 30.45
C SER A 341 16.73 54.50 31.21
N VAL A 342 18.06 54.62 31.10
CA VAL A 342 18.84 55.72 31.66
C VAL A 342 20.00 56.10 30.73
N ASP A 343 20.11 57.41 30.45
CA ASP A 343 21.24 58.03 29.76
C ASP A 343 22.02 58.91 30.76
N VAL A 344 23.28 58.56 31.04
CA VAL A 344 24.17 59.27 31.97
C VAL A 344 25.33 59.95 31.25
N ARG A 345 25.78 61.08 31.80
CA ARG A 345 27.08 61.70 31.49
C ARG A 345 27.82 61.99 32.79
N GLY A 346 29.07 61.55 32.88
CA GLY A 346 30.02 61.94 33.92
C GLY A 346 31.20 62.72 33.32
N GLU A 347 31.71 63.70 34.05
CA GLU A 347 32.87 64.50 33.63
C GLU A 347 33.79 64.75 34.84
N GLN A 348 35.06 64.36 34.75
CA GLN A 348 36.00 64.37 35.87
C GLN A 348 36.80 65.67 35.90
N GLN A 349 36.70 66.40 37.01
CA GLN A 349 37.50 67.62 37.21
C GLN A 349 38.98 67.28 37.39
N GLY A 350 39.87 68.11 36.83
CA GLY A 350 41.31 68.07 37.14
C GLY A 350 42.14 66.94 36.51
N VAL A 351 41.62 66.22 35.51
CA VAL A 351 42.40 65.19 34.78
C VAL A 351 43.06 65.75 33.51
N VAL A 352 42.39 66.65 32.78
CA VAL A 352 42.93 67.37 31.61
C VAL A 352 42.63 68.86 31.76
N SER A 353 43.54 69.73 31.33
CA SER A 353 43.40 71.18 31.36
C SER A 353 42.28 71.67 30.42
N GLN A 354 41.14 72.09 31.00
CA GLN A 354 40.01 72.62 30.23
C GLN A 354 40.24 74.08 29.79
N PRO A 355 39.76 74.49 28.59
CA PRO A 355 39.83 75.88 28.15
C PRO A 355 38.93 76.78 29.01
N SER A 356 39.45 77.94 29.39
CA SER A 356 38.79 78.89 30.29
C SER A 356 37.48 79.44 29.70
N GLY A 357 36.36 79.17 30.38
CA GLY A 357 35.03 79.72 30.05
C GLY A 357 33.88 78.70 30.08
N GLY A 358 34.15 77.41 30.07
CA GLY A 358 33.12 76.37 30.18
C GLY A 358 32.50 76.28 31.58
N GLN A 359 31.18 76.04 31.65
CA GLN A 359 30.54 75.57 32.88
C GLN A 359 30.78 74.06 33.04
N PHE A 360 31.58 73.69 34.03
CA PHE A 360 31.81 72.29 34.40
C PHE A 360 30.54 71.70 35.04
N VAL A 361 30.03 70.60 34.47
CA VAL A 361 28.87 69.86 35.00
C VAL A 361 29.31 68.42 35.27
N PRO A 362 29.60 68.05 36.53
CA PRO A 362 30.26 66.77 36.84
C PRO A 362 29.39 65.54 36.55
N TRP A 363 28.07 65.68 36.60
CA TRP A 363 27.14 64.58 36.34
C TRP A 363 25.76 65.06 35.89
N THR A 364 25.18 64.39 34.90
CA THR A 364 23.75 64.49 34.55
C THR A 364 23.21 63.10 34.21
N ALA A 365 22.03 62.76 34.72
CA ALA A 365 21.30 61.55 34.30
C ALA A 365 19.88 61.89 33.82
N HIS A 366 19.44 61.22 32.76
CA HIS A 366 18.08 61.25 32.23
C HIS A 366 17.51 59.84 32.27
N PHE A 367 16.21 59.69 32.52
CA PHE A 367 15.55 58.41 32.75
C PHE A 367 14.22 58.33 32.00
N GLU A 368 13.93 57.21 31.34
CA GLU A 368 12.55 56.79 31.06
C GLU A 368 12.09 55.88 32.21
N LEU A 369 10.86 56.08 32.67
CA LEU A 369 10.32 55.48 33.87
C LEU A 369 8.96 54.82 33.63
N ALA A 370 8.75 53.66 34.22
CA ALA A 370 7.44 53.06 34.41
C ALA A 370 6.92 53.41 35.82
N ARG A 371 5.80 54.14 35.92
CA ARG A 371 5.18 54.46 37.22
C ARG A 371 4.36 53.27 37.71
N ARG A 372 4.71 52.74 38.88
CA ARG A 372 4.06 51.57 39.49
C ARG A 372 2.91 51.93 40.44
N GLY A 373 2.83 53.18 40.88
CA GLY A 373 1.77 53.70 41.73
C GLY A 373 2.29 54.34 43.01
N ALA A 374 1.47 54.48 44.05
CA ALA A 374 1.87 55.07 45.33
C ALA A 374 1.09 54.45 46.51
N GLY A 375 1.72 54.39 47.68
CA GLY A 375 1.11 53.83 48.90
C GLY A 375 0.64 52.38 48.72
N SER A 376 -0.62 52.11 49.06
CA SER A 376 -1.26 50.79 48.87
C SER A 376 -1.69 50.51 47.42
N ALA A 377 -1.55 51.47 46.50
CA ALA A 377 -1.87 51.33 45.08
C ALA A 377 -0.61 51.16 44.22
N VAL A 378 0.42 50.50 44.75
CA VAL A 378 1.62 50.09 44.00
C VAL A 378 1.40 48.69 43.43
N GLU A 379 1.35 48.59 42.09
CA GLU A 379 1.20 47.33 41.35
C GLU A 379 2.53 46.94 40.68
N ASP A 380 2.54 45.82 39.95
CA ASP A 380 3.64 45.50 39.04
C ASP A 380 3.59 46.43 37.82
N SER A 381 4.74 46.90 37.30
CA SER A 381 4.79 47.70 36.07
C SER A 381 4.32 46.94 34.85
N ARG A 382 4.38 45.59 34.90
CA ARG A 382 4.22 44.67 33.79
C ARG A 382 5.09 45.05 32.59
N PHE A 383 6.32 45.51 32.87
CA PHE A 383 7.26 45.79 31.79
C PHE A 383 7.45 44.53 30.92
N ARG A 384 7.32 44.70 29.62
CA ARG A 384 7.52 43.67 28.60
C ARG A 384 8.37 44.29 27.48
N PRO A 385 9.40 43.59 26.98
CA PRO A 385 10.31 44.12 25.96
C PRO A 385 9.57 44.42 24.65
N ALA A 386 10.08 45.40 23.90
CA ALA A 386 9.66 45.61 22.52
C ALA A 386 10.20 44.48 21.63
N ARG A 387 9.37 43.97 20.71
CA ARG A 387 9.80 42.99 19.69
C ARG A 387 10.59 43.71 18.59
N LEU A 388 11.90 43.83 18.79
CA LEU A 388 12.86 44.51 17.92
C LEU A 388 13.70 43.51 17.13
N THR A 389 14.06 42.38 17.74
CA THR A 389 14.92 41.37 17.12
C THR A 389 14.12 40.52 16.14
N SER A 390 14.34 40.75 14.84
CA SER A 390 13.64 40.04 13.78
C SER A 390 14.02 38.55 13.75
N LYS A 391 13.02 37.67 13.85
CA LYS A 391 13.20 36.23 13.61
C LYS A 391 13.73 35.99 12.19
N PRO A 392 14.81 35.20 11.99
CA PRO A 392 15.31 34.92 10.66
C PRO A 392 14.28 34.13 9.85
N ARG A 393 14.21 34.41 8.55
CA ARG A 393 13.35 33.70 7.59
C ARG A 393 14.18 33.06 6.50
N ILE A 394 13.82 31.82 6.17
CA ILE A 394 14.33 31.13 4.99
C ILE A 394 13.47 31.55 3.80
N LYS A 395 14.09 32.24 2.83
CA LYS A 395 13.39 32.91 1.72
C LYS A 395 13.01 31.99 0.54
N GLY A 396 13.04 30.68 0.76
CA GLY A 396 12.74 29.68 -0.27
C GLY A 396 13.38 28.32 0.01
N VAL A 397 13.03 27.35 -0.83
CA VAL A 397 13.33 25.92 -0.68
C VAL A 397 14.82 25.62 -0.44
N GLN A 398 15.10 24.73 0.51
CA GLN A 398 16.41 24.15 0.77
C GLN A 398 16.38 22.63 0.55
N THR A 399 17.53 22.02 0.24
CA THR A 399 17.65 20.55 0.24
C THR A 399 17.89 20.02 1.66
N ALA A 400 17.33 18.87 1.99
CA ALA A 400 17.67 18.10 3.19
C ALA A 400 17.78 16.60 2.84
N VAL A 401 18.42 15.81 3.71
CA VAL A 401 18.51 14.35 3.55
C VAL A 401 17.61 13.67 4.57
N VAL A 402 16.81 12.70 4.14
CA VAL A 402 15.93 11.93 5.03
C VAL A 402 16.74 10.96 5.89
N THR A 403 16.45 10.87 7.18
CA THR A 403 17.27 10.13 8.16
C THR A 403 16.45 9.16 9.01
N ALA A 404 17.05 8.04 9.41
CA ALA A 404 16.56 7.22 10.52
C ALA A 404 16.69 7.97 11.87
N ASP A 405 15.89 7.58 12.87
CA ASP A 405 16.10 8.00 14.27
C ASP A 405 17.33 7.24 14.83
N PRO A 406 18.11 7.82 15.79
CA PRO A 406 19.38 7.22 16.25
C PRO A 406 19.26 5.77 16.78
N GLY A 407 18.14 5.45 17.43
CA GLY A 407 17.82 4.09 17.90
C GLY A 407 17.39 3.10 16.80
N SER A 408 17.47 3.48 15.53
CA SER A 408 17.09 2.66 14.37
C SER A 408 18.05 2.84 13.19
N ALA A 409 19.35 3.02 13.49
CA ALA A 409 20.41 3.10 12.50
C ALA A 409 20.37 1.89 11.54
N GLY A 410 20.42 2.16 10.23
CA GLY A 410 20.28 1.14 9.17
C GLY A 410 18.86 0.90 8.68
N ALA A 411 17.83 1.53 9.26
CA ALA A 411 16.47 1.48 8.69
C ALA A 411 16.41 2.23 7.34
N GLU A 412 15.89 1.57 6.29
CA GLU A 412 15.65 2.16 4.97
C GLU A 412 14.44 3.12 4.93
N ILE A 413 13.52 2.98 5.89
CA ILE A 413 12.28 3.76 5.96
C ILE A 413 12.12 4.28 7.39
N ASN A 414 12.00 5.60 7.52
CA ASN A 414 11.64 6.27 8.78
C ASN A 414 10.46 7.21 8.52
N VAL A 415 9.27 6.62 8.58
CA VAL A 415 8.00 7.25 8.18
C VAL A 415 7.00 7.07 9.31
N GLY A 416 6.35 8.16 9.70
CA GLY A 416 5.41 8.17 10.82
C GLY A 416 4.74 9.53 11.01
N GLY A 417 4.83 10.04 12.23
CA GLY A 417 4.29 11.33 12.63
C GLY A 417 4.24 11.47 14.16
N PRO A 418 3.72 12.61 14.67
CA PRO A 418 3.54 12.83 16.10
C PRO A 418 2.49 11.88 16.70
N ASP A 419 2.52 11.72 18.02
CA ASP A 419 1.69 10.77 18.76
C ASP A 419 0.21 10.80 18.34
N GLY A 420 -0.32 9.64 17.93
CA GLY A 420 -1.69 9.47 17.46
C GLY A 420 -1.94 9.83 15.98
N ILE A 421 -0.97 10.41 15.26
CA ILE A 421 -1.16 10.94 13.90
C ILE A 421 -0.05 10.41 12.96
N ASN A 422 -0.32 9.29 12.29
CA ASN A 422 0.56 8.71 11.30
C ASN A 422 0.11 9.09 9.87
N ILE A 423 0.63 10.20 9.35
CA ILE A 423 0.25 10.75 8.03
C ILE A 423 1.41 10.74 7.00
N GLY A 424 2.45 9.96 7.25
CA GLY A 424 3.59 9.85 6.32
C GLY A 424 4.65 10.94 6.46
N CYS A 425 4.78 11.54 7.65
CA CYS A 425 5.88 12.46 7.96
C CYS A 425 7.22 11.72 8.01
N VAL A 426 8.32 12.44 7.76
CA VAL A 426 9.69 11.94 7.83
C VAL A 426 10.57 12.79 8.76
N ARG A 427 11.76 12.31 9.12
CA ARG A 427 12.83 13.14 9.69
C ARG A 427 13.80 13.57 8.61
N VAL A 428 14.35 14.78 8.71
CA VAL A 428 15.32 15.31 7.76
C VAL A 428 16.50 15.96 8.46
N ARG A 429 17.70 15.79 7.92
CA ARG A 429 18.88 16.56 8.30
C ARG A 429 19.15 17.64 7.27
N PHE A 430 19.12 18.90 7.70
CA PHE A 430 19.45 20.05 6.88
C PHE A 430 20.95 20.10 6.56
N ARG A 431 21.34 20.71 5.43
CA ARG A 431 22.77 20.77 5.02
C ARG A 431 23.66 21.53 6.00
N TRP A 432 23.09 22.47 6.76
CA TRP A 432 23.77 23.28 7.78
C TRP A 432 23.74 22.65 9.19
N ASP A 433 23.06 21.52 9.39
CA ASP A 433 23.00 20.80 10.67
C ASP A 433 24.20 19.85 10.82
N GLY A 434 25.26 20.37 11.44
CA GLY A 434 26.56 19.72 11.63
C GLY A 434 26.85 19.23 13.05
N ASP A 435 25.89 19.31 13.98
CA ASP A 435 26.09 18.88 15.37
C ASP A 435 26.09 17.34 15.49
N ALA A 436 27.24 16.73 15.24
CA ALA A 436 27.42 15.29 15.27
C ALA A 436 27.15 14.65 16.65
N ALA A 437 27.35 15.39 17.75
CA ALA A 437 27.12 14.89 19.10
C ALA A 437 25.62 14.81 19.42
N ARG A 438 24.87 15.85 19.03
CA ARG A 438 23.39 15.84 19.07
C ARG A 438 22.83 14.77 18.14
N LEU A 439 23.29 14.71 16.89
CA LEU A 439 22.79 13.76 15.88
C LEU A 439 23.05 12.28 16.22
N ALA A 440 24.02 11.98 17.08
CA ALA A 440 24.27 10.63 17.58
C ALA A 440 23.30 10.19 18.70
N SER A 441 22.49 11.11 19.25
CA SER A 441 21.67 10.87 20.45
C SER A 441 20.23 11.36 20.34
N GLU A 442 19.93 12.34 19.49
CA GLU A 442 18.61 12.93 19.25
C GLU A 442 18.25 12.86 17.75
N PRO A 443 16.96 12.75 17.39
CA PRO A 443 16.53 12.86 15.99
C PRO A 443 16.98 14.17 15.32
N SER A 444 17.22 14.10 14.01
CA SER A 444 17.71 15.23 13.20
C SER A 444 16.76 16.43 13.24
N SER A 445 15.47 16.22 13.01
CA SER A 445 14.41 17.23 13.00
C SER A 445 13.18 16.82 13.82
N CYS A 446 12.17 17.72 13.87
CA CYS A 446 10.79 17.33 14.12
C CYS A 446 10.25 16.36 13.05
N TRP A 447 9.02 15.88 13.22
CA TRP A 447 8.30 15.18 12.14
C TRP A 447 7.88 16.17 11.06
N VAL A 448 8.50 16.09 9.89
CA VAL A 448 8.27 16.99 8.75
C VAL A 448 7.20 16.39 7.85
N ARG A 449 6.13 17.16 7.56
CA ARG A 449 5.06 16.76 6.62
C ARG A 449 5.63 16.57 5.21
N VAL A 450 5.07 15.63 4.44
CA VAL A 450 5.50 15.33 3.07
C VAL A 450 4.37 15.55 2.08
N SER A 451 4.58 16.48 1.15
CA SER A 451 3.72 16.71 0.00
C SER A 451 3.64 15.47 -0.90
N GLN A 452 2.44 15.20 -1.41
CA GLN A 452 2.10 14.05 -2.26
C GLN A 452 1.48 14.53 -3.58
N VAL A 453 1.43 13.66 -4.58
CA VAL A 453 0.91 13.98 -5.92
C VAL A 453 -0.55 14.46 -5.87
N PHE A 454 -1.37 13.84 -5.02
CA PHE A 454 -2.67 14.36 -4.57
C PHE A 454 -3.04 13.71 -3.23
N ALA A 455 -3.85 14.40 -2.42
CA ALA A 455 -4.31 13.91 -1.11
C ALA A 455 -5.72 14.45 -0.77
N GLY A 456 -6.48 13.70 0.01
CA GLY A 456 -7.81 14.06 0.52
C GLY A 456 -8.33 13.03 1.53
N ALA A 457 -9.54 13.24 2.04
CA ALA A 457 -10.14 12.34 3.03
C ALA A 457 -10.36 10.94 2.44
N GLY A 458 -9.59 9.94 2.90
CA GLY A 458 -9.67 8.55 2.43
C GLY A 458 -9.14 8.30 1.01
N GLN A 459 -8.51 9.28 0.35
CA GLN A 459 -8.04 9.18 -1.04
C GLN A 459 -6.70 9.91 -1.25
N GLY A 460 -5.86 9.40 -2.13
CA GLY A 460 -4.57 10.04 -2.43
C GLY A 460 -3.61 9.14 -3.18
N ALA A 461 -2.48 9.72 -3.60
CA ALA A 461 -1.26 9.00 -3.90
C ALA A 461 -0.34 9.08 -2.68
N VAL A 462 0.37 8.00 -2.34
CA VAL A 462 1.26 7.97 -1.17
C VAL A 462 2.61 7.41 -1.57
N PHE A 463 3.59 8.30 -1.69
CA PHE A 463 4.98 7.96 -1.99
C PHE A 463 5.87 8.58 -0.92
N HIS A 464 6.31 7.79 0.05
CA HIS A 464 7.20 8.25 1.11
C HIS A 464 8.67 8.27 0.66
N PRO A 465 9.41 9.37 0.89
CA PRO A 465 10.86 9.39 0.83
C PRO A 465 11.48 8.36 1.79
N ARG A 466 12.56 7.72 1.36
CA ARG A 466 13.35 6.74 2.12
C ARG A 466 14.53 7.40 2.83
N VAL A 467 15.09 6.71 3.82
CA VAL A 467 16.33 7.14 4.47
C VAL A 467 17.47 7.17 3.45
N GLY A 468 18.12 8.33 3.31
CA GLY A 468 19.09 8.61 2.25
C GLY A 468 18.54 9.39 1.04
N ASP A 469 17.22 9.52 0.89
CA ASP A 469 16.62 10.35 -0.18
C ASP A 469 16.92 11.84 0.06
N GLU A 470 17.07 12.58 -1.04
CA GLU A 470 17.19 14.03 -1.01
C GLU A 470 15.85 14.69 -1.28
N VAL A 471 15.41 15.51 -0.32
CA VAL A 471 14.10 16.16 -0.30
C VAL A 471 14.25 17.67 -0.37
N LEU A 472 13.30 18.29 -1.08
CA LEU A 472 13.11 19.73 -1.12
C LEU A 472 12.23 20.12 0.06
N VAL A 473 12.76 20.93 0.97
CA VAL A 473 12.06 21.44 2.15
C VAL A 473 11.79 22.93 1.97
N ASP A 474 10.53 23.29 2.02
CA ASP A 474 10.06 24.67 2.17
C ASP A 474 9.64 24.92 3.64
N PHE A 475 9.31 26.16 3.98
CA PHE A 475 9.05 26.57 5.36
C PHE A 475 7.76 27.39 5.42
N ASP A 476 6.79 27.00 6.27
CA ASP A 476 5.50 27.71 6.38
C ASP A 476 5.77 29.16 6.86
N ASP A 477 5.34 30.17 6.08
CA ASP A 477 5.67 31.60 6.26
C ASP A 477 7.21 31.91 6.26
N GLY A 478 8.02 31.02 5.70
CA GLY A 478 9.49 31.10 5.74
C GLY A 478 10.09 30.86 7.12
N ASP A 479 9.30 30.36 8.09
CA ASP A 479 9.72 30.12 9.47
C ASP A 479 10.63 28.87 9.58
N PRO A 480 11.91 28.99 10.00
CA PRO A 480 12.80 27.85 10.21
C PRO A 480 12.24 26.77 11.15
N ASP A 481 11.32 27.13 12.06
CA ASP A 481 10.67 26.21 13.00
C ASP A 481 9.52 25.40 12.35
N ARG A 482 9.12 25.70 11.10
CA ARG A 482 7.96 25.11 10.41
C ARG A 482 8.31 24.47 9.03
N PRO A 483 9.21 23.49 8.96
CA PRO A 483 9.57 22.82 7.70
C PRO A 483 8.43 21.94 7.14
N VAL A 484 8.37 21.87 5.80
CA VAL A 484 7.51 20.95 5.03
C VAL A 484 8.24 20.46 3.78
N VAL A 485 8.24 19.14 3.52
CA VAL A 485 8.82 18.58 2.29
C VAL A 485 7.85 18.83 1.13
N VAL A 486 8.26 19.66 0.17
CA VAL A 486 7.48 20.03 -1.02
C VAL A 486 7.85 19.21 -2.27
N GLY A 487 9.00 18.53 -2.28
CA GLY A 487 9.45 17.74 -3.41
C GLY A 487 10.62 16.81 -3.09
N ARG A 488 11.12 16.09 -4.11
CA ARG A 488 12.28 15.18 -4.02
C ARG A 488 13.15 15.39 -5.26
N VAL A 489 14.46 15.18 -5.16
CA VAL A 489 15.39 15.31 -6.30
C VAL A 489 16.37 14.14 -6.36
N TYR A 490 16.73 13.76 -7.59
CA TYR A 490 17.86 12.87 -7.85
C TYR A 490 19.18 13.62 -7.72
N ASN A 491 20.26 12.91 -7.36
CA ASN A 491 21.60 13.48 -7.16
C ASN A 491 22.68 12.48 -7.63
N GLY A 492 23.96 12.80 -7.38
CA GLY A 492 25.10 11.98 -7.85
C GLY A 492 25.22 10.58 -7.21
N ALA A 493 24.45 10.26 -6.18
CA ALA A 493 24.34 8.92 -5.60
C ALA A 493 22.96 8.30 -5.88
N ASN A 494 21.89 9.07 -5.66
CA ASN A 494 20.51 8.70 -5.93
C ASN A 494 20.19 9.03 -7.39
N LEU A 495 20.58 8.15 -8.32
CA LEU A 495 20.37 8.34 -9.76
C LEU A 495 18.88 8.14 -10.18
N PRO A 496 18.45 8.73 -11.31
CA PRO A 496 17.11 8.49 -11.87
C PRO A 496 16.79 7.03 -12.13
N ALA A 497 15.52 6.64 -11.93
CA ALA A 497 15.04 5.27 -12.12
C ALA A 497 15.28 4.70 -13.53
N ARG A 498 15.22 5.60 -14.54
CA ARG A 498 15.67 5.44 -15.93
C ARG A 498 16.40 6.72 -16.32
N SER A 499 17.45 6.62 -17.13
CA SER A 499 18.27 7.75 -17.59
C SER A 499 18.36 7.90 -19.11
N GLY A 500 17.79 6.96 -19.87
CA GLY A 500 17.68 7.05 -21.32
C GLY A 500 16.42 7.78 -21.75
N ALA A 501 16.56 8.84 -22.54
CA ALA A 501 15.43 9.34 -23.32
C ALA A 501 15.18 8.38 -24.51
N PRO A 502 13.92 8.10 -24.89
CA PRO A 502 12.67 8.66 -24.35
C PRO A 502 11.92 7.67 -23.43
N GLU A 503 12.49 7.25 -22.31
CA GLU A 503 11.77 6.47 -21.28
C GLU A 503 11.20 7.37 -20.17
N SER A 504 9.93 7.16 -19.80
CA SER A 504 9.27 7.74 -18.63
C SER A 504 8.80 6.61 -17.70
N SER A 505 9.17 6.57 -16.42
CA SER A 505 8.71 5.50 -15.52
C SER A 505 8.42 5.89 -14.07
N MET A 506 7.53 5.12 -13.44
CA MET A 506 7.30 5.07 -12.01
C MET A 506 7.83 3.73 -11.49
N LYS A 507 8.96 3.76 -10.78
CA LYS A 507 9.69 2.57 -10.33
C LYS A 507 9.83 2.55 -8.81
N SER A 508 9.42 1.44 -8.18
CA SER A 508 9.65 1.19 -6.76
C SER A 508 10.96 0.39 -6.54
N LEU A 509 11.28 0.07 -5.29
CA LEU A 509 12.34 -0.87 -4.92
C LEU A 509 11.87 -1.70 -3.74
N SER A 510 12.11 -3.01 -3.72
CA SER A 510 11.82 -3.85 -2.55
C SER A 510 12.62 -3.42 -1.32
N THR A 511 12.08 -3.69 -0.13
CA THR A 511 12.64 -3.22 1.15
C THR A 511 12.15 -4.14 2.28
N PRO A 512 13.00 -4.45 3.28
CA PRO A 512 14.44 -4.14 3.35
C PRO A 512 15.28 -4.98 2.38
N GLY A 513 16.52 -4.55 2.12
CA GLY A 513 17.57 -5.31 1.42
C GLY A 513 17.60 -5.18 -0.11
N GLY A 514 16.58 -4.57 -0.74
CA GLY A 514 16.48 -4.49 -2.20
C GLY A 514 16.19 -5.83 -2.88
N GLY A 515 16.64 -5.99 -4.14
CA GLY A 515 16.63 -7.27 -4.88
C GLY A 515 15.57 -7.41 -5.98
N THR A 516 14.42 -6.74 -5.89
CA THR A 516 13.45 -6.62 -6.99
C THR A 516 12.69 -5.30 -6.91
N TYR A 517 11.80 -5.03 -7.86
CA TYR A 517 11.06 -3.77 -8.00
C TYR A 517 9.67 -4.01 -8.60
N ASN A 518 8.83 -2.97 -8.61
CA ASN A 518 7.67 -2.88 -9.49
C ASN A 518 7.86 -1.63 -10.35
N GLU A 519 7.47 -1.68 -11.62
CA GLU A 519 7.64 -0.57 -12.56
C GLU A 519 6.43 -0.44 -13.50
N ILE A 520 5.98 0.80 -13.71
CA ILE A 520 5.17 1.19 -14.87
C ILE A 520 6.07 2.09 -15.72
N MET A 521 6.37 1.69 -16.95
CA MET A 521 7.24 2.44 -17.86
C MET A 521 6.59 2.64 -19.23
N PHE A 522 6.75 3.84 -19.77
CA PHE A 522 6.37 4.27 -21.10
C PHE A 522 7.67 4.53 -21.89
N GLY A 523 7.84 3.86 -23.02
CA GLY A 523 8.94 4.06 -23.95
C GLY A 523 8.42 4.78 -25.18
N ASP A 524 8.66 6.09 -25.28
CA ASP A 524 8.05 6.98 -26.28
C ASP A 524 8.88 7.06 -27.58
N THR A 525 9.47 5.93 -28.01
CA THR A 525 10.24 5.85 -29.26
C THR A 525 9.29 5.59 -30.42
N ALA A 526 9.17 6.54 -31.34
CA ALA A 526 8.22 6.47 -32.46
C ALA A 526 8.43 5.22 -33.34
N GLY A 527 7.38 4.43 -33.54
CA GLY A 527 7.42 3.14 -34.24
C GLY A 527 8.05 1.99 -33.42
N SER A 528 8.25 2.18 -32.12
CA SER A 528 8.71 1.18 -31.15
C SER A 528 8.15 1.50 -29.74
N GLU A 529 6.92 2.01 -29.71
CA GLU A 529 6.24 2.45 -28.50
C GLU A 529 5.96 1.27 -27.55
N LEU A 530 6.32 1.42 -26.28
CA LEU A 530 6.19 0.35 -25.28
C LEU A 530 5.50 0.84 -24.01
N LEU A 531 4.51 0.08 -23.55
CA LEU A 531 3.95 0.17 -22.21
C LEU A 531 4.33 -1.09 -21.42
N HIS A 532 5.23 -0.93 -20.45
CA HIS A 532 5.80 -2.02 -19.67
C HIS A 532 5.30 -2.00 -18.24
N TYR A 533 4.58 -3.05 -17.84
CA TYR A 533 4.16 -3.33 -16.47
C TYR A 533 5.01 -4.46 -15.89
N PHE A 534 5.73 -4.19 -14.82
CA PHE A 534 6.50 -5.19 -14.08
C PHE A 534 6.05 -5.26 -12.63
N ALA A 535 5.61 -6.45 -12.20
CA ALA A 535 5.36 -6.78 -10.81
C ALA A 535 6.48 -7.69 -10.30
N GLY A 536 7.17 -7.28 -9.23
CA GLY A 536 8.30 -8.02 -8.68
C GLY A 536 7.93 -9.31 -7.93
N LYS A 537 6.63 -9.61 -7.81
CA LYS A 537 6.08 -10.84 -7.22
C LYS A 537 4.65 -11.13 -7.73
N ASP A 538 3.63 -10.74 -6.96
CA ASP A 538 2.22 -11.05 -7.26
C ASP A 538 1.55 -9.88 -8.00
N GLN A 539 0.86 -10.16 -9.11
CA GLN A 539 -0.04 -9.21 -9.77
C GLN A 539 -1.50 -9.62 -9.53
N LYS A 540 -2.36 -8.64 -9.22
CA LYS A 540 -3.82 -8.80 -9.15
C LYS A 540 -4.51 -7.74 -10.02
N THR A 541 -5.71 -8.04 -10.51
CA THR A 541 -6.47 -7.13 -11.38
C THR A 541 -7.96 -7.41 -11.22
N ASP A 542 -8.58 -6.64 -10.32
CA ASP A 542 -9.99 -6.75 -9.98
C ASP A 542 -10.80 -5.72 -10.78
N VAL A 543 -11.82 -6.17 -11.53
CA VAL A 543 -12.63 -5.31 -12.40
C VAL A 543 -14.11 -5.51 -12.11
N ALA A 544 -14.73 -4.54 -11.44
CA ALA A 544 -16.07 -4.66 -10.86
C ALA A 544 -17.25 -4.63 -11.87
N ASN A 545 -16.99 -4.60 -13.19
CA ASN A 545 -18.02 -4.61 -14.23
C ASN A 545 -17.53 -5.28 -15.53
N MET A 546 -16.76 -4.56 -16.36
CA MET A 546 -16.31 -5.04 -17.66
C MET A 546 -14.82 -4.76 -17.88
N ARG A 547 -14.03 -5.80 -18.14
CA ARG A 547 -12.72 -5.70 -18.81
C ARG A 547 -12.95 -5.75 -20.31
N ARG A 548 -12.23 -4.92 -21.07
CA ARG A 548 -12.13 -5.01 -22.53
C ARG A 548 -10.67 -4.95 -22.93
N GLU A 549 -10.30 -5.80 -23.88
CA GLU A 549 -8.95 -5.93 -24.39
C GLU A 549 -9.02 -6.08 -25.91
N SER A 550 -8.08 -5.49 -26.62
CA SER A 550 -8.05 -5.50 -28.08
C SER A 550 -6.61 -5.37 -28.53
N ILE A 551 -6.15 -6.39 -29.26
CA ILE A 551 -4.76 -6.52 -29.70
C ILE A 551 -4.81 -6.67 -31.22
N VAL A 552 -4.22 -5.72 -31.94
CA VAL A 552 -4.35 -5.61 -33.41
C VAL A 552 -3.42 -6.58 -34.16
N ALA A 553 -2.31 -6.97 -33.53
CA ALA A 553 -1.32 -7.87 -34.10
C ALA A 553 -1.32 -9.22 -33.37
N ASN A 554 -0.37 -9.45 -32.46
CA ASN A 554 -0.14 -10.74 -31.82
C ASN A 554 -0.31 -10.65 -30.30
N ALA A 555 -0.88 -11.68 -29.70
CA ALA A 555 -0.95 -11.88 -28.25
C ALA A 555 -0.20 -13.16 -27.87
N THR A 556 0.43 -13.20 -26.70
CA THR A 556 1.12 -14.40 -26.21
C THR A 556 0.98 -14.48 -24.70
N MET A 557 0.41 -15.57 -24.20
CA MET A 557 0.24 -15.84 -22.78
C MET A 557 1.12 -17.03 -22.40
N ILE A 558 2.01 -16.85 -21.41
CA ILE A 558 2.90 -17.89 -20.91
C ILE A 558 2.65 -18.03 -19.41
N VAL A 559 2.26 -19.23 -18.97
CA VAL A 559 2.04 -19.56 -17.56
C VAL A 559 2.98 -20.70 -17.20
N GLY A 560 3.97 -20.43 -16.34
CA GLY A 560 5.01 -21.41 -15.96
C GLY A 560 4.55 -22.50 -14.98
N ALA A 561 3.27 -22.54 -14.63
CA ALA A 561 2.66 -23.50 -13.71
C ALA A 561 1.18 -23.70 -14.09
N ASN A 562 0.26 -23.40 -13.18
CA ASN A 562 -1.18 -23.63 -13.38
C ASN A 562 -1.90 -22.38 -13.91
N ASN A 563 -2.72 -22.53 -14.95
CA ASN A 563 -3.74 -21.55 -15.34
C ASN A 563 -5.12 -22.04 -14.85
N THR A 564 -6.02 -21.13 -14.47
CA THR A 564 -7.37 -21.49 -14.01
C THR A 564 -8.36 -20.41 -14.47
N GLU A 565 -9.17 -20.74 -15.46
CA GLU A 565 -10.21 -19.88 -16.01
C GLU A 565 -11.58 -20.32 -15.48
N ILE A 566 -12.35 -19.40 -14.90
CA ILE A 566 -13.72 -19.66 -14.42
C ILE A 566 -14.65 -18.59 -14.98
N THR A 567 -15.54 -18.99 -15.90
CA THR A 567 -16.58 -18.14 -16.45
C THR A 567 -17.92 -18.49 -15.81
N GLY A 568 -18.49 -17.56 -15.03
CA GLY A 568 -19.80 -17.75 -14.37
C GLY A 568 -21.03 -17.57 -15.28
N GLY A 569 -20.83 -17.14 -16.52
CA GLY A 569 -21.86 -16.98 -17.55
C GLY A 569 -21.56 -17.84 -18.78
N SER A 570 -21.56 -17.23 -19.96
CA SER A 570 -21.19 -17.91 -21.21
C SER A 570 -19.77 -17.53 -21.65
N ARG A 571 -18.94 -18.54 -21.94
CA ARG A 571 -17.68 -18.39 -22.69
C ARG A 571 -17.99 -18.51 -24.18
N THR A 572 -17.36 -17.71 -25.04
CA THR A 572 -17.52 -17.79 -26.49
C THR A 572 -16.19 -17.44 -27.14
N GLU A 573 -15.75 -18.30 -28.06
CA GLU A 573 -14.43 -18.28 -28.66
C GLU A 573 -14.59 -18.41 -30.18
N SER A 574 -13.81 -17.66 -30.94
CA SER A 574 -13.90 -17.63 -32.40
C SER A 574 -12.52 -17.37 -32.99
N VAL A 575 -11.99 -18.38 -33.68
CA VAL A 575 -10.68 -18.36 -34.31
C VAL A 575 -10.88 -18.21 -35.82
N GLY A 576 -10.28 -17.18 -36.42
CA GLY A 576 -10.48 -16.85 -37.85
C GLY A 576 -9.73 -17.74 -38.84
N ALA A 577 -8.90 -18.65 -38.35
CA ALA A 577 -8.09 -19.59 -39.13
C ALA A 577 -7.92 -20.92 -38.36
N ASN A 578 -6.69 -21.26 -37.98
CA ASN A 578 -6.38 -22.52 -37.30
C ASN A 578 -6.41 -22.34 -35.77
N ASP A 579 -7.13 -23.24 -35.08
CA ASP A 579 -6.93 -23.54 -33.66
C ASP A 579 -5.99 -24.75 -33.53
N THR A 580 -5.24 -24.86 -32.43
CA THR A 580 -4.28 -25.96 -32.18
C THR A 580 -4.03 -26.14 -30.69
N LEU A 581 -4.61 -27.21 -30.14
CA LEU A 581 -4.47 -27.60 -28.74
C LEU A 581 -3.52 -28.79 -28.62
N THR A 582 -2.51 -28.68 -27.74
CA THR A 582 -1.56 -29.76 -27.42
C THR A 582 -1.54 -29.97 -25.91
N ILE A 583 -1.79 -31.21 -25.47
CA ILE A 583 -1.87 -31.59 -24.06
C ILE A 583 -0.90 -32.74 -23.80
N GLY A 584 0.04 -32.55 -22.88
CA GLY A 584 1.10 -33.53 -22.58
C GLY A 584 0.71 -34.65 -21.62
N ALA A 585 -0.53 -34.68 -21.15
CA ALA A 585 -1.08 -35.67 -20.23
C ALA A 585 -2.57 -35.94 -20.55
N ASN A 586 -3.49 -35.63 -19.63
CA ASN A 586 -4.92 -35.93 -19.76
C ASN A 586 -5.72 -34.68 -20.17
N GLN A 587 -6.82 -34.89 -20.90
CA GLN A 587 -7.85 -33.87 -21.14
C GLN A 587 -9.21 -34.37 -20.63
N ASP A 588 -9.67 -33.84 -19.50
CA ASP A 588 -10.96 -34.16 -18.92
C ASP A 588 -12.02 -33.11 -19.32
N ILE A 589 -13.09 -33.54 -19.99
CA ILE A 589 -14.20 -32.68 -20.44
C ILE A 589 -15.50 -33.17 -19.83
N MET A 590 -16.10 -32.37 -18.94
CA MET A 590 -17.41 -32.64 -18.35
C MET A 590 -18.43 -31.60 -18.81
N ILE A 591 -19.52 -32.07 -19.43
CA ILE A 591 -20.59 -31.22 -19.96
C ILE A 591 -21.91 -31.68 -19.33
N GLY A 592 -22.51 -30.83 -18.47
CA GLY A 592 -23.78 -31.12 -17.79
C GLY A 592 -25.04 -30.91 -18.64
N GLY A 593 -24.87 -30.56 -19.92
CA GLY A 593 -25.93 -30.36 -20.90
C GLY A 593 -25.59 -31.04 -22.22
N ASN A 594 -25.85 -30.38 -23.35
CA ASN A 594 -25.58 -30.92 -24.68
C ASN A 594 -24.18 -30.55 -25.18
N SER A 595 -23.43 -31.52 -25.70
CA SER A 595 -22.27 -31.28 -26.58
C SER A 595 -22.70 -31.36 -28.05
N ALA A 596 -22.13 -30.54 -28.93
CA ALA A 596 -22.54 -30.46 -30.34
C ALA A 596 -21.39 -30.06 -31.28
N MET A 597 -20.56 -31.03 -31.67
CA MET A 597 -19.52 -30.84 -32.68
C MET A 597 -20.13 -30.77 -34.09
N ARG A 598 -19.61 -29.90 -34.95
CA ARG A 598 -19.97 -29.80 -36.38
C ARG A 598 -18.72 -29.54 -37.20
N MET A 599 -18.38 -30.47 -38.08
CA MET A 599 -17.20 -30.38 -38.95
C MET A 599 -17.65 -30.14 -40.39
N GLY A 600 -17.06 -29.15 -41.06
CA GLY A 600 -17.36 -28.83 -42.48
C GLY A 600 -16.50 -29.61 -43.48
N GLY A 601 -15.47 -30.30 -42.99
CA GLY A 601 -14.59 -31.20 -43.75
C GLY A 601 -14.40 -32.51 -43.00
N ASN A 602 -13.21 -33.10 -43.12
CA ASN A 602 -12.90 -34.38 -42.48
C ASN A 602 -12.88 -34.27 -40.95
N HIS A 603 -13.22 -35.39 -40.29
CA HIS A 603 -12.92 -35.64 -38.87
C HIS A 603 -12.12 -36.95 -38.80
N GLU A 604 -10.93 -36.88 -38.23
CA GLU A 604 -10.03 -38.02 -38.07
C GLU A 604 -9.86 -38.28 -36.57
N HIS A 605 -10.20 -39.50 -36.13
CA HIS A 605 -10.09 -39.94 -34.74
C HIS A 605 -9.20 -41.18 -34.70
N THR A 606 -8.31 -41.28 -33.72
CA THR A 606 -7.41 -42.42 -33.54
C THR A 606 -7.12 -42.62 -32.06
N ALA A 607 -7.72 -43.66 -31.47
CA ALA A 607 -7.44 -44.09 -30.10
C ALA A 607 -6.29 -45.09 -30.10
N GLY A 608 -5.15 -44.73 -29.50
CA GLY A 608 -3.93 -45.58 -29.50
C GLY A 608 -3.96 -46.79 -28.57
N ALA A 609 -5.03 -46.98 -27.78
CA ALA A 609 -5.16 -48.10 -26.83
C ALA A 609 -6.61 -48.63 -26.77
N ASN A 610 -7.55 -47.82 -26.29
CA ASN A 610 -8.96 -48.18 -26.18
C ASN A 610 -9.87 -46.97 -26.40
N GLU A 611 -11.01 -47.20 -27.05
CA GLU A 611 -12.15 -46.28 -27.11
C GLU A 611 -13.35 -46.96 -26.42
N VAL A 612 -14.13 -46.20 -25.63
CA VAL A 612 -15.31 -46.72 -24.93
C VAL A 612 -16.46 -45.73 -25.09
N ASN A 613 -17.41 -46.08 -25.96
CA ASN A 613 -18.58 -45.26 -26.24
C ASN A 613 -19.81 -45.84 -25.53
N THR A 614 -20.31 -45.16 -24.48
CA THR A 614 -21.45 -45.59 -23.67
C THR A 614 -22.65 -44.69 -23.92
N VAL A 615 -23.67 -45.18 -24.62
CA VAL A 615 -24.87 -44.42 -24.98
C VAL A 615 -26.09 -44.92 -24.19
N GLY A 616 -26.56 -44.13 -23.23
CA GLY A 616 -27.60 -44.55 -22.27
C GLY A 616 -29.05 -44.58 -22.76
N VAL A 617 -29.34 -44.15 -24.00
CA VAL A 617 -30.71 -44.13 -24.56
C VAL A 617 -30.74 -44.61 -26.01
N SER A 618 -30.13 -43.87 -26.94
CA SER A 618 -30.16 -44.18 -28.36
C SER A 618 -28.96 -43.59 -29.10
N GLN A 619 -28.21 -44.42 -29.81
CA GLN A 619 -27.23 -43.98 -30.80
C GLN A 619 -27.89 -44.01 -32.18
N SER A 620 -27.62 -42.99 -33.01
CA SER A 620 -28.05 -42.96 -34.41
C SER A 620 -26.85 -42.59 -35.27
N ILE A 621 -26.55 -43.43 -36.26
CA ILE A 621 -25.43 -43.22 -37.19
C ILE A 621 -26.04 -43.16 -38.59
N LEU A 622 -25.80 -42.06 -39.31
CA LEU A 622 -26.26 -41.86 -40.69
C LEU A 622 -25.04 -41.58 -41.57
N ILE A 623 -24.70 -42.53 -42.43
CA ILE A 623 -23.64 -42.39 -43.44
C ILE A 623 -24.30 -42.13 -44.80
N GLY A 624 -23.95 -41.03 -45.47
CA GLY A 624 -24.46 -40.69 -46.80
C GLY A 624 -23.69 -41.34 -47.97
N GLY A 625 -22.51 -41.89 -47.69
CA GLY A 625 -21.70 -42.67 -48.62
C GLY A 625 -21.51 -44.11 -48.15
N ASN A 626 -20.30 -44.65 -48.26
CA ASN A 626 -19.95 -45.96 -47.73
C ASN A 626 -19.48 -45.89 -46.27
N VAL A 627 -19.80 -46.93 -45.49
CA VAL A 627 -19.07 -47.29 -44.27
C VAL A 627 -18.12 -48.44 -44.59
N SER A 628 -16.95 -48.46 -43.95
CA SER A 628 -15.97 -49.54 -44.08
C SER A 628 -15.42 -49.87 -42.70
N GLU A 629 -15.83 -51.02 -42.15
CA GLU A 629 -15.35 -51.53 -40.88
C GLU A 629 -14.31 -52.64 -41.13
N THR A 630 -13.29 -52.72 -40.28
CA THR A 630 -12.25 -53.77 -40.38
C THR A 630 -11.70 -54.04 -38.99
N VAL A 631 -11.97 -55.24 -38.48
CA VAL A 631 -11.60 -55.65 -37.12
C VAL A 631 -10.62 -56.81 -37.22
N GLY A 632 -9.40 -56.64 -36.70
CA GLY A 632 -8.34 -57.66 -36.73
C GLY A 632 -8.50 -58.78 -35.69
N GLY A 633 -9.59 -58.79 -34.93
CA GLY A 633 -9.93 -59.76 -33.90
C GLY A 633 -11.42 -60.08 -33.89
N THR A 634 -11.96 -60.47 -32.74
CA THR A 634 -13.36 -60.89 -32.62
C THR A 634 -14.33 -59.69 -32.56
N VAL A 635 -15.39 -59.74 -33.37
CA VAL A 635 -16.59 -58.89 -33.20
C VAL A 635 -17.64 -59.65 -32.38
N THR A 636 -18.34 -58.98 -31.47
CA THR A 636 -19.43 -59.57 -30.68
C THR A 636 -20.58 -58.57 -30.56
N GLU A 637 -21.68 -58.84 -31.27
CA GLU A 637 -22.90 -58.04 -31.19
C GLU A 637 -23.94 -58.72 -30.29
N THR A 638 -24.53 -57.99 -29.34
CA THR A 638 -25.61 -58.48 -28.46
C THR A 638 -26.82 -57.55 -28.53
N TYR A 639 -27.93 -58.04 -29.08
CA TYR A 639 -29.18 -57.27 -29.21
C TYR A 639 -30.22 -57.73 -28.19
N GLY A 640 -30.48 -56.91 -27.16
CA GLY A 640 -31.37 -57.29 -26.05
C GLY A 640 -32.87 -57.35 -26.38
N ALA A 641 -33.30 -57.02 -27.60
CA ALA A 641 -34.70 -57.06 -28.02
C ALA A 641 -34.86 -57.54 -29.48
N SER A 642 -34.30 -56.82 -30.46
CA SER A 642 -34.37 -57.20 -31.87
C SER A 642 -33.29 -56.52 -32.72
N ARG A 643 -32.76 -57.23 -33.72
CA ARG A 643 -31.96 -56.67 -34.83
C ARG A 643 -32.85 -56.61 -36.08
N LYS A 644 -32.84 -55.51 -36.83
CA LYS A 644 -33.54 -55.40 -38.12
C LYS A 644 -32.63 -54.79 -39.19
N THR A 645 -32.18 -55.62 -40.12
CA THR A 645 -31.36 -55.21 -41.25
C THR A 645 -32.26 -55.02 -42.48
N ASN A 646 -32.26 -53.84 -43.10
CA ASN A 646 -32.92 -53.59 -44.39
C ASN A 646 -31.85 -53.30 -45.43
N ILE A 647 -31.83 -54.02 -46.55
CA ILE A 647 -30.82 -53.86 -47.60
C ILE A 647 -31.56 -53.63 -48.92
N GLY A 648 -31.29 -52.49 -49.57
CA GLY A 648 -31.90 -52.13 -50.85
C GLY A 648 -31.17 -52.66 -52.08
N GLY A 649 -29.97 -53.22 -51.89
CA GLY A 649 -29.17 -53.91 -52.92
C GLY A 649 -28.99 -55.39 -52.59
N ALA A 650 -27.84 -55.96 -52.98
CA ALA A 650 -27.46 -57.31 -52.60
C ALA A 650 -26.84 -57.35 -51.20
N MET A 651 -27.03 -58.47 -50.50
CA MET A 651 -26.28 -58.87 -49.30
C MET A 651 -25.34 -60.02 -49.67
N ALA A 652 -24.12 -60.00 -49.17
CA ALA A 652 -23.16 -61.09 -49.34
C ALA A 652 -22.39 -61.29 -48.03
N GLU A 653 -22.49 -62.49 -47.46
CA GLU A 653 -21.71 -62.93 -46.30
C GLU A 653 -20.83 -64.12 -46.74
N SER A 654 -19.60 -64.18 -46.24
CA SER A 654 -18.62 -65.20 -46.63
C SER A 654 -17.86 -65.67 -45.39
N PHE A 655 -18.17 -66.87 -44.92
CA PHE A 655 -17.59 -67.44 -43.71
C PHE A 655 -16.44 -68.39 -44.07
N GLY A 656 -15.22 -68.08 -43.59
CA GLY A 656 -14.04 -68.95 -43.77
C GLY A 656 -14.02 -70.19 -42.84
N GLY A 657 -15.09 -70.40 -42.07
CA GLY A 657 -15.26 -71.49 -41.11
C GLY A 657 -16.74 -71.79 -40.89
N MET A 658 -17.09 -72.44 -39.79
CA MET A 658 -18.48 -72.82 -39.50
C MET A 658 -19.37 -71.59 -39.26
N LEU A 659 -20.39 -71.41 -40.10
CA LEU A 659 -21.60 -70.67 -39.74
C LEU A 659 -22.47 -71.57 -38.86
N SER A 660 -22.93 -71.05 -37.72
CA SER A 660 -23.87 -71.72 -36.83
C SER A 660 -25.04 -70.79 -36.53
N VAL A 661 -26.26 -71.23 -36.84
CA VAL A 661 -27.49 -70.47 -36.62
C VAL A 661 -28.38 -71.28 -35.70
N SER A 662 -28.75 -70.69 -34.55
CA SER A 662 -29.64 -71.30 -33.56
C SER A 662 -30.73 -70.30 -33.20
N VAL A 663 -31.99 -70.73 -33.29
CA VAL A 663 -33.18 -69.88 -33.13
C VAL A 663 -34.18 -70.61 -32.24
N GLY A 664 -34.60 -69.98 -31.15
CA GLY A 664 -35.56 -70.56 -30.18
C GLY A 664 -37.04 -70.48 -30.62
N GLY A 665 -37.29 -70.09 -31.86
CA GLY A 665 -38.60 -69.92 -32.48
C GLY A 665 -38.51 -70.26 -33.98
N ASN A 666 -39.33 -69.62 -34.81
CA ASN A 666 -39.38 -69.90 -36.24
C ASN A 666 -38.23 -69.25 -37.03
N VAL A 667 -37.83 -69.90 -38.13
CA VAL A 667 -37.06 -69.29 -39.23
C VAL A 667 -38.00 -69.15 -40.43
N ASP A 668 -38.35 -67.91 -40.79
CA ASP A 668 -39.29 -67.56 -41.86
C ASP A 668 -38.53 -67.00 -43.09
N GLU A 669 -38.12 -67.88 -44.02
CA GLU A 669 -37.51 -67.45 -45.28
C GLU A 669 -38.54 -67.22 -46.39
N LYS A 670 -38.52 -66.03 -47.02
CA LYS A 670 -39.44 -65.63 -48.10
C LYS A 670 -38.67 -64.89 -49.18
N CYS A 671 -38.51 -65.53 -50.35
CA CYS A 671 -37.78 -64.98 -51.50
C CYS A 671 -38.43 -65.47 -52.82
N ALA A 672 -38.09 -64.84 -53.95
CA ALA A 672 -38.58 -65.26 -55.27
C ALA A 672 -37.89 -66.53 -55.79
N SER A 673 -36.67 -66.81 -55.32
CA SER A 673 -35.88 -67.99 -55.66
C SER A 673 -34.90 -68.29 -54.52
N HIS A 674 -35.01 -69.47 -53.91
CA HIS A 674 -34.01 -70.00 -52.97
C HIS A 674 -33.16 -71.04 -53.69
N SER A 675 -31.83 -70.92 -53.61
CA SER A 675 -30.89 -71.88 -54.21
C SER A 675 -29.88 -72.30 -53.16
N LEU A 676 -29.95 -73.56 -52.74
CA LEU A 676 -29.04 -74.15 -51.76
C LEU A 676 -28.21 -75.23 -52.45
N ASP A 677 -26.92 -74.94 -52.65
CA ASP A 677 -25.93 -75.92 -53.09
C ASP A 677 -25.20 -76.49 -51.85
N VAL A 678 -24.97 -77.80 -51.82
CA VAL A 678 -24.37 -78.51 -50.68
C VAL A 678 -23.41 -79.58 -51.20
N SER A 679 -22.13 -79.26 -51.22
CA SER A 679 -21.07 -80.05 -51.85
C SER A 679 -20.67 -81.35 -51.12
N ALA A 680 -21.07 -81.52 -49.85
CA ALA A 680 -20.74 -82.69 -49.03
C ALA A 680 -21.98 -83.49 -48.60
N SER A 681 -22.76 -82.96 -47.65
CA SER A 681 -23.99 -83.59 -47.18
C SER A 681 -24.97 -82.57 -46.60
N ARG A 682 -26.27 -82.74 -46.90
CA ARG A 682 -27.36 -82.01 -46.25
C ARG A 682 -28.08 -82.96 -45.31
N PHE A 683 -28.14 -82.61 -44.03
CA PHE A 683 -28.92 -83.33 -43.02
C PHE A 683 -30.10 -82.46 -42.58
N ILE A 684 -31.27 -83.08 -42.42
CA ILE A 684 -32.49 -82.45 -41.92
C ILE A 684 -33.08 -83.39 -40.88
N ALA A 685 -33.27 -82.89 -39.65
CA ALA A 685 -33.92 -83.63 -38.58
C ALA A 685 -35.13 -82.84 -38.08
N ILE A 686 -36.30 -83.45 -38.12
CA ILE A 686 -37.57 -82.84 -37.75
C ILE A 686 -38.23 -83.74 -36.70
N ALA A 687 -38.44 -83.20 -35.50
CA ALA A 687 -39.06 -83.93 -34.38
C ALA A 687 -40.60 -83.85 -34.38
N GLY A 688 -41.17 -82.99 -35.22
CA GLY A 688 -42.61 -82.87 -35.46
C GLY A 688 -42.96 -83.31 -36.90
N ASN A 689 -43.81 -82.52 -37.57
CA ASN A 689 -44.20 -82.79 -38.95
C ASN A 689 -43.40 -81.93 -39.93
N GLU A 690 -42.92 -82.53 -41.02
CA GLU A 690 -42.53 -81.79 -42.24
C GLU A 690 -43.77 -81.58 -43.13
N THR A 691 -43.84 -80.48 -43.89
CA THR A 691 -44.93 -80.23 -44.85
C THR A 691 -44.44 -79.37 -46.02
N ASN A 692 -44.04 -80.02 -47.11
CA ASN A 692 -43.62 -79.35 -48.34
C ASN A 692 -44.81 -79.05 -49.25
N THR A 693 -45.28 -77.80 -49.25
CA THR A 693 -46.36 -77.34 -50.14
C THR A 693 -45.76 -76.66 -51.37
N ILE A 694 -46.00 -77.22 -52.56
CA ILE A 694 -45.39 -76.77 -53.81
C ILE A 694 -46.49 -76.43 -54.81
N GLY A 695 -46.64 -75.15 -55.15
CA GLY A 695 -47.70 -74.64 -56.04
C GLY A 695 -47.42 -74.84 -57.55
N GLY A 696 -46.24 -75.35 -57.90
CA GLY A 696 -45.84 -75.69 -59.27
C GLY A 696 -45.35 -77.14 -59.36
N SER A 697 -44.39 -77.41 -60.24
CA SER A 697 -43.74 -78.73 -60.34
C SER A 697 -42.68 -78.91 -59.26
N ASN A 698 -42.75 -80.00 -58.49
CA ASN A 698 -41.59 -80.53 -57.78
C ASN A 698 -40.77 -81.42 -58.72
N SER A 699 -39.43 -81.40 -58.62
CA SER A 699 -38.53 -82.22 -59.44
C SER A 699 -37.30 -82.65 -58.64
N THR A 700 -37.39 -83.81 -58.00
CA THR A 700 -36.27 -84.42 -57.27
C THR A 700 -35.46 -85.32 -58.21
N VAL A 701 -34.21 -84.93 -58.50
CA VAL A 701 -33.25 -85.75 -59.28
C VAL A 701 -32.16 -86.24 -58.33
N VAL A 702 -32.10 -87.55 -58.11
CA VAL A 702 -31.15 -88.20 -57.19
C VAL A 702 -30.67 -89.53 -57.79
N GLY A 703 -29.44 -89.93 -57.47
CA GLY A 703 -28.88 -91.22 -57.93
C GLY A 703 -29.57 -92.43 -57.30
N SER A 704 -30.08 -92.28 -56.08
CA SER A 704 -30.96 -93.21 -55.39
C SER A 704 -31.93 -92.44 -54.49
N PHE A 705 -33.10 -93.00 -54.25
CA PHE A 705 -34.09 -92.47 -53.31
C PHE A 705 -34.58 -93.60 -52.39
N SER A 706 -34.45 -93.40 -51.09
CA SER A 706 -35.03 -94.27 -50.05
C SER A 706 -36.01 -93.44 -49.21
N LEU A 707 -37.11 -94.07 -48.83
CA LEU A 707 -38.14 -93.49 -47.95
C LEU A 707 -38.63 -94.59 -47.02
N GLU A 708 -38.18 -94.53 -45.77
CA GLU A 708 -38.51 -95.48 -44.72
C GLU A 708 -39.50 -94.83 -43.74
N ALA A 709 -40.59 -95.52 -43.43
CA ALA A 709 -41.57 -95.08 -42.44
C ALA A 709 -41.99 -96.28 -41.58
N SER A 710 -41.87 -96.14 -40.26
CA SER A 710 -41.97 -97.23 -39.30
C SER A 710 -43.38 -97.46 -38.72
N GLY A 711 -44.38 -96.68 -39.11
CA GLY A 711 -45.75 -96.83 -38.63
C GLY A 711 -46.75 -95.86 -39.24
N GLY A 712 -47.35 -96.22 -40.39
CA GLY A 712 -48.41 -95.44 -41.03
C GLY A 712 -48.65 -95.85 -42.49
N ALA A 713 -49.88 -95.65 -42.98
CA ALA A 713 -50.22 -95.97 -44.37
C ALA A 713 -49.66 -94.91 -45.34
N GLN A 714 -48.65 -95.27 -46.14
CA GLN A 714 -48.06 -94.39 -47.14
C GLN A 714 -48.94 -94.24 -48.39
N ASN A 715 -49.86 -93.27 -48.35
CA ASN A 715 -50.84 -93.02 -49.42
C ASN A 715 -50.32 -92.03 -50.49
N LEU A 716 -49.45 -92.51 -51.40
CA LEU A 716 -49.03 -91.72 -52.57
C LEU A 716 -50.20 -91.53 -53.55
N THR A 717 -50.88 -90.39 -53.45
CA THR A 717 -52.00 -90.00 -54.34
C THR A 717 -51.48 -89.12 -55.47
N VAL A 718 -51.58 -89.59 -56.72
CA VAL A 718 -51.16 -88.81 -57.90
C VAL A 718 -52.38 -88.49 -58.76
N SER A 719 -52.71 -87.20 -58.90
CA SER A 719 -53.90 -86.72 -59.62
C SER A 719 -53.72 -86.63 -61.14
N GLY A 720 -52.58 -87.05 -61.68
CA GLY A 720 -52.22 -86.96 -63.10
C GLY A 720 -51.41 -88.17 -63.56
N ASN A 721 -50.98 -88.16 -64.83
CA ASN A 721 -50.30 -89.31 -65.45
C ASN A 721 -48.92 -89.57 -64.85
N ILE A 722 -48.72 -90.77 -64.30
CA ILE A 722 -47.40 -91.30 -63.93
C ILE A 722 -46.71 -91.80 -65.21
N ILE A 723 -45.84 -90.98 -65.79
CA ILE A 723 -45.03 -91.34 -66.96
C ILE A 723 -43.69 -91.90 -66.48
N ARG A 724 -43.31 -93.11 -66.94
CA ARG A 724 -42.02 -93.74 -66.63
C ARG A 724 -41.35 -94.23 -67.91
N ASN A 725 -40.07 -93.87 -68.08
CA ASN A 725 -39.25 -94.28 -69.23
C ASN A 725 -38.35 -95.50 -68.91
N GLY A 726 -38.74 -96.34 -67.95
CA GLY A 726 -37.99 -97.52 -67.52
C GLY A 726 -38.89 -98.55 -66.82
N PRO A 727 -38.46 -99.83 -66.73
CA PRO A 727 -39.29 -100.92 -66.23
C PRO A 727 -39.63 -100.74 -64.74
N PHE A 728 -40.91 -100.91 -64.39
CA PHE A 728 -41.37 -100.79 -63.02
C PHE A 728 -41.20 -102.12 -62.27
N HIS A 729 -40.05 -102.28 -61.61
CA HIS A 729 -39.82 -103.38 -60.68
C HIS A 729 -40.47 -103.09 -59.33
N LEU A 730 -41.62 -103.71 -59.08
CA LEU A 730 -42.18 -103.89 -57.73
C LEU A 730 -41.54 -105.11 -57.07
N THR A 731 -40.34 -104.93 -56.51
CA THR A 731 -39.69 -105.95 -55.68
C THR A 731 -40.34 -105.97 -54.30
N ALA A 732 -41.54 -106.55 -54.21
CA ALA A 732 -42.24 -106.77 -52.94
C ALA A 732 -41.57 -107.91 -52.15
N SER A 733 -40.43 -107.62 -51.52
CA SER A 733 -39.75 -108.55 -50.60
C SER A 733 -40.45 -108.58 -49.25
N ALA A 734 -41.64 -109.18 -49.20
CA ALA A 734 -42.41 -109.41 -48.00
C ALA A 734 -43.01 -110.82 -48.00
N TYR A 735 -42.84 -111.53 -46.88
CA TYR A 735 -43.75 -112.58 -46.42
C TYR A 735 -45.12 -111.91 -46.09
N GLU A 736 -46.21 -112.54 -45.63
CA GLU A 736 -46.35 -113.69 -44.73
C GLU A 736 -47.83 -114.09 -44.76
N GLU A 737 -48.21 -115.26 -45.29
CA GLU A 737 -49.62 -115.75 -45.45
C GLU A 737 -50.67 -114.83 -46.17
N ASP A 738 -50.37 -113.56 -46.47
CA ASP A 738 -51.40 -112.51 -46.63
C ASP A 738 -51.60 -111.91 -48.04
N ILE A 739 -51.16 -112.56 -49.12
CA ILE A 739 -51.61 -112.22 -50.49
C ILE A 739 -53.03 -112.79 -50.73
N LYS A 740 -54.00 -112.37 -49.90
CA LYS A 740 -55.37 -112.90 -49.89
C LYS A 740 -56.25 -112.41 -51.06
N ALA A 741 -55.87 -111.33 -51.76
CA ALA A 741 -56.38 -111.00 -53.10
C ALA A 741 -55.55 -109.92 -53.84
N VAL A 742 -55.12 -110.21 -55.07
CA VAL A 742 -54.63 -109.16 -56.01
C VAL A 742 -55.82 -108.63 -56.82
N LYS A 743 -56.47 -107.56 -56.32
CA LYS A 743 -57.60 -106.90 -57.02
C LYS A 743 -57.13 -105.88 -58.05
N ALA A 744 -56.76 -106.36 -59.24
CA ALA A 744 -56.49 -105.53 -60.42
C ALA A 744 -57.79 -104.94 -61.03
N ASN A 745 -58.39 -103.95 -60.37
CA ASN A 745 -59.63 -103.29 -60.82
C ASN A 745 -59.39 -102.32 -61.99
N ALA A 746 -59.23 -102.85 -63.21
CA ALA A 746 -59.09 -102.05 -64.43
C ALA A 746 -60.47 -101.61 -64.99
N LYS A 747 -60.91 -100.37 -64.69
CA LYS A 747 -62.13 -99.77 -65.28
C LYS A 747 -61.88 -99.29 -66.71
N LEU A 748 -61.75 -100.25 -67.63
CA LEU A 748 -61.44 -100.02 -69.05
C LEU A 748 -62.62 -99.38 -69.80
N THR A 749 -62.32 -98.35 -70.60
CA THR A 749 -63.20 -97.82 -71.66
C THR A 749 -62.39 -97.68 -72.93
N ASN A 750 -62.91 -98.22 -74.04
CA ASN A 750 -62.25 -98.40 -75.35
C ASN A 750 -60.87 -99.11 -75.33
N MET A 751 -60.87 -100.39 -75.72
CA MET A 751 -59.65 -101.18 -75.91
C MET A 751 -58.97 -100.93 -77.26
N SER A 752 -57.64 -100.98 -77.24
CA SER A 752 -56.87 -101.82 -78.17
C SER A 752 -55.78 -102.56 -77.39
N ILE A 753 -56.00 -103.83 -77.06
CA ILE A 753 -55.01 -104.68 -76.38
C ILE A 753 -54.36 -105.61 -77.40
N SER A 754 -53.03 -105.56 -77.50
CA SER A 754 -52.23 -106.48 -78.30
C SER A 754 -51.32 -107.33 -77.39
N VAL A 755 -51.81 -108.53 -77.07
CA VAL A 755 -51.10 -109.63 -76.35
C VAL A 755 -50.71 -109.35 -74.89
N ILE A 756 -51.33 -110.10 -73.98
CA ILE A 756 -50.78 -110.41 -72.65
C ILE A 756 -50.20 -111.83 -72.74
N THR A 757 -48.90 -111.99 -72.48
CA THR A 757 -48.24 -113.31 -72.41
C THR A 757 -47.92 -113.66 -70.96
N LEU A 758 -48.75 -114.50 -70.35
CA LEU A 758 -48.45 -115.12 -69.05
C LEU A 758 -47.70 -116.45 -69.29
N ARG A 759 -46.39 -116.46 -69.02
CA ARG A 759 -45.61 -117.70 -68.85
C ARG A 759 -45.37 -117.96 -67.37
N ALA A 760 -46.14 -118.86 -66.79
CA ALA A 760 -45.72 -119.58 -65.59
C ALA A 760 -44.69 -120.66 -66.02
N ILE A 761 -43.56 -120.76 -65.31
CA ILE A 761 -42.52 -121.76 -65.58
C ILE A 761 -42.30 -122.58 -64.31
N GLY A 762 -42.68 -123.85 -64.36
CA GLY A 762 -42.37 -124.86 -63.33
C GLY A 762 -43.61 -125.42 -62.60
N MET A 763 -43.56 -126.75 -62.38
CA MET A 763 -44.42 -127.58 -61.51
C MET A 763 -45.87 -127.86 -61.98
N THR A 764 -46.40 -129.10 -62.04
CA THR A 764 -45.82 -130.48 -62.02
C THR A 764 -46.78 -131.43 -62.81
N ARG A 765 -46.40 -132.71 -63.03
CA ARG A 765 -47.02 -133.70 -63.95
C ARG A 765 -48.51 -134.07 -63.74
N ASP A 766 -49.15 -134.39 -64.89
CA ASP A 766 -50.19 -135.39 -65.20
C ASP A 766 -51.38 -135.66 -64.26
N VAL A 767 -52.61 -135.48 -64.79
CA VAL A 767 -53.71 -136.48 -64.80
C VAL A 767 -54.78 -136.07 -65.85
N MET A 768 -55.52 -137.02 -66.43
CA MET A 768 -56.51 -136.77 -67.50
C MET A 768 -57.97 -136.69 -67.02
N GLY A 769 -58.81 -135.94 -67.74
CA GLY A 769 -60.28 -136.03 -67.69
C GLY A 769 -60.99 -134.89 -68.44
N ILE A 770 -61.84 -135.19 -69.43
CA ILE A 770 -62.54 -134.19 -70.27
C ILE A 770 -64.03 -134.55 -70.42
N CYS A 771 -64.93 -133.56 -70.33
CA CYS A 771 -66.18 -133.51 -71.10
C CYS A 771 -66.72 -132.08 -71.25
N ASN A 772 -67.63 -131.87 -72.22
CA ASN A 772 -68.04 -130.57 -72.79
C ASN A 772 -69.41 -130.06 -72.28
N TYR A 773 -69.76 -128.79 -72.59
CA TYR A 773 -71.02 -128.45 -73.31
C TYR A 773 -70.96 -127.09 -74.05
N LYS A 774 -71.89 -126.83 -75.00
CA LYS A 774 -72.09 -125.60 -75.83
C LYS A 774 -73.46 -124.95 -75.49
N PHE A 775 -73.94 -123.76 -75.91
CA PHE A 775 -73.77 -122.81 -77.06
C PHE A 775 -74.05 -121.35 -76.59
N GLY A 776 -74.03 -120.24 -77.36
CA GLY A 776 -73.60 -119.95 -78.75
C GLY A 776 -74.57 -119.04 -79.59
N ALA A 777 -74.02 -118.10 -80.39
CA ALA A 777 -74.67 -117.22 -81.42
C ALA A 777 -75.52 -116.00 -80.92
N LYS A 778 -75.81 -114.92 -81.68
CA LYS A 778 -75.14 -114.11 -82.76
C LYS A 778 -75.82 -112.68 -82.87
N PRO A 779 -75.34 -111.69 -83.67
CA PRO A 779 -75.57 -110.24 -83.38
C PRO A 779 -76.28 -109.34 -84.44
N ASN A 780 -76.81 -108.20 -83.97
CA ASN A 780 -77.00 -106.87 -84.61
C ASN A 780 -77.36 -105.85 -83.49
N LYS A 781 -77.12 -104.52 -83.50
CA LYS A 781 -76.86 -103.42 -84.46
C LYS A 781 -78.08 -102.51 -84.74
N TRP A 782 -78.32 -101.53 -83.86
CA TRP A 782 -78.70 -100.11 -84.09
C TRP A 782 -78.54 -99.34 -82.75
N GLY A 783 -78.68 -98.01 -82.71
CA GLY A 783 -78.24 -97.16 -81.57
C GLY A 783 -79.30 -96.22 -80.97
N PHE A 784 -78.87 -95.44 -79.96
CA PHE A 784 -79.69 -94.64 -79.02
C PHE A 784 -80.54 -95.51 -78.05
N LYS A 785 -80.94 -95.09 -76.84
CA LYS A 785 -80.79 -93.80 -76.13
C LYS A 785 -80.94 -93.98 -74.59
N ASP A 786 -80.75 -92.87 -73.88
CA ASP A 786 -81.39 -92.51 -72.59
C ASP A 786 -80.90 -93.10 -71.25
N GLU A 787 -81.40 -92.47 -70.19
CA GLU A 787 -80.78 -92.26 -68.87
C GLU A 787 -81.50 -93.03 -67.73
N PHE A 788 -81.29 -92.59 -66.49
CA PHE A 788 -81.92 -92.96 -65.22
C PHE A 788 -81.50 -94.30 -64.57
N ASP A 789 -81.65 -94.53 -63.26
CA ASP A 789 -81.49 -93.72 -62.02
C ASP A 789 -81.81 -94.67 -60.81
N GLY A 790 -81.42 -94.32 -59.58
CA GLY A 790 -82.16 -94.73 -58.37
C GLY A 790 -82.05 -96.16 -57.80
N GLY A 791 -80.99 -96.43 -57.01
CA GLY A 791 -81.00 -97.39 -55.87
C GLY A 791 -81.06 -98.91 -56.18
N THR A 792 -81.00 -99.86 -55.21
CA THR A 792 -80.73 -99.81 -53.74
C THR A 792 -80.24 -101.19 -53.24
N ILE A 793 -79.38 -101.25 -52.19
CA ILE A 793 -79.39 -102.14 -50.97
C ILE A 793 -77.99 -102.58 -50.44
N ILE A 794 -77.90 -102.70 -49.10
CA ILE A 794 -76.79 -103.00 -48.13
C ILE A 794 -76.16 -104.42 -48.30
N VAL A 795 -75.11 -104.96 -47.61
CA VAL A 795 -74.70 -105.05 -46.17
C VAL A 795 -73.13 -105.15 -46.00
N ALA A 796 -72.66 -105.28 -44.73
CA ALA A 796 -71.32 -105.38 -44.11
C ALA A 796 -70.66 -106.81 -44.13
N PRO A 797 -69.84 -107.37 -43.15
CA PRO A 797 -69.20 -106.89 -41.88
C PRO A 797 -67.76 -107.45 -41.47
N VAL A 798 -67.23 -107.08 -40.26
CA VAL A 798 -66.11 -107.70 -39.42
C VAL A 798 -64.62 -107.53 -39.92
N GLY A 799 -63.49 -107.54 -39.14
CA GLY A 799 -63.14 -107.45 -37.67
C GLY A 799 -62.12 -108.51 -37.12
N ILE A 800 -61.18 -108.21 -36.16
CA ILE A 800 -60.46 -109.08 -35.13
C ILE A 800 -59.10 -108.49 -34.57
N LEU A 801 -58.40 -109.15 -33.61
CA LEU A 801 -57.43 -108.65 -32.57
C LEU A 801 -56.34 -109.68 -32.06
N ALA A 802 -55.26 -109.20 -31.38
CA ALA A 802 -54.28 -109.92 -30.48
C ALA A 802 -53.28 -110.95 -31.09
N SER A 803 -52.24 -111.55 -30.45
CA SER A 803 -51.66 -111.63 -29.05
C SER A 803 -50.10 -111.90 -29.08
N GLY A 804 -49.28 -112.34 -28.08
CA GLY A 804 -49.53 -112.79 -26.68
C GLY A 804 -48.40 -113.34 -25.73
N ALA A 805 -47.07 -113.12 -25.93
CA ALA A 805 -45.91 -113.43 -25.01
C ALA A 805 -45.32 -114.87 -24.79
N HIS A 806 -43.97 -114.94 -24.63
CA HIS A 806 -43.07 -115.88 -23.90
C HIS A 806 -42.81 -117.39 -24.27
N HIS A 807 -41.54 -117.79 -24.05
CA HIS A 807 -40.94 -119.13 -23.73
C HIS A 807 -40.45 -120.18 -24.79
N ALA A 808 -39.12 -120.36 -24.80
CA ALA A 808 -38.30 -121.61 -24.73
C ALA A 808 -38.46 -122.80 -25.73
N GLY A 809 -37.34 -123.39 -26.20
CA GLY A 809 -37.43 -124.65 -26.98
C GLY A 809 -36.18 -125.46 -27.40
N GLY A 810 -34.98 -124.90 -27.59
CA GLY A 810 -33.75 -125.66 -27.89
C GLY A 810 -33.56 -126.20 -29.33
N GLY A 811 -32.30 -126.50 -29.69
CA GLY A 811 -31.88 -126.94 -31.04
C GLY A 811 -30.69 -126.12 -31.57
N PRO A 812 -29.55 -126.72 -31.98
CA PRO A 812 -28.29 -125.97 -32.15
C PRO A 812 -27.78 -125.78 -33.60
N ASP A 813 -26.77 -124.92 -33.68
CA ASP A 813 -25.55 -125.02 -34.50
C ASP A 813 -25.45 -124.52 -35.97
N ILE A 814 -24.54 -123.54 -36.09
CA ILE A 814 -23.56 -123.28 -37.16
C ILE A 814 -23.97 -122.37 -38.35
N ASN A 815 -23.34 -121.18 -38.33
CA ASN A 815 -23.04 -120.22 -39.42
C ASN A 815 -24.21 -119.49 -40.11
#